data_AF-A0A072NL48-F1
#
_entry.id   AF-A0A072NL48-F1
#
_cell.length_a   1.000
_cell.length_b   1.000
_cell.length_c   1.000
_cell.angle_alpha   90.00
_cell.angle_beta   90.00
_cell.angle_gamma   90.00
#
_symmetry.space_group_name_H-M   'P 1'
#
loop_
_entity.id
_entity.type
_entity.pdbx_description
1 polymer ?
#
loop_
_entity_poly.entity_id
_entity_poly.type
_entity_poly.pdbx_seq_one_letter_code
_entity_poly.pdbx_strand_id
1 'polypeptide(L)'
;MIFNKATEQQAIALRYEQIIQELSGYWKNNQWDALDCPLYQKETKIKRQSIKFEEALNPRIRNEFKYYFFRRLMNLELNMATVWNSSTAFNSLQDFINRFYSGISSILDIPYGNFSIHYKTYLFEHRKKDLTVKGYLQLYNRIYSFFLDWYDERKEIEKDIWDVRKLGIDYNNSNCGYTVNFTSVPKPFRNLAKRYIEKRVLIQESLSWGSAIQTMAKLQEFFKYIYREYPNWQDLTPLSRSDIEGFIYFLRNSPMGGDSVHKGQAPSENHIHRSLSVLETFIVYIQRYEWDEAPKKPAGFLIVPDDKPRLPPKASGPIKYISDFVWDQLILHMDKLPQDIIPLVILLEATGFRVSDVCTLKIDCLIQKEDGWWVIGDQRKVKEKNHRVPISEEIAHVVLSQQKLTRGKSTTETNPLNYLFPTYHGTRKGQPISRDNVVNNLNKLAFENNIVDEKGNVYRCKAHAFRHRYGVNLINNGMNILHVQKLMAHASPEMTLVYARIHDKTLRKEWEKATSNGAVRLNPGGAITATSMEKQADENGLELEWLRHNLDSVRLDHGFCIKSPKNNCDFLEQTLEPPCIKNNCRSFHVDQTFLDFYNDQILKIESDIEIYQKSGRNRSIEIIQPKLKKYREIRDGILNNGGVYGLPKIKREMKD
;
A
#
# COMPACT_ATOMS: atom_id res chain seq x y z
N MET A 1 -8.02 -8.14 43.88
CA MET A 1 -6.78 -8.24 43.06
C MET A 1 -5.53 -8.40 43.94
N ILE A 2 -5.43 -9.47 44.74
CA ILE A 2 -4.22 -9.76 45.55
C ILE A 2 -3.45 -10.98 45.01
N PHE A 3 -4.05 -11.74 44.07
CA PHE A 3 -3.51 -13.00 43.56
C PHE A 3 -2.52 -12.91 42.38
N ASN A 4 -1.95 -11.74 42.04
CA ASN A 4 -1.14 -11.61 40.81
C ASN A 4 0.29 -11.08 40.97
N LYS A 5 0.67 -10.55 42.15
CA LYS A 5 2.03 -9.97 42.33
C LYS A 5 3.11 -11.03 42.53
N ALA A 6 2.80 -12.14 43.20
CA ALA A 6 3.76 -13.21 43.47
C ALA A 6 4.14 -13.98 42.18
N THR A 7 3.14 -14.26 41.34
CA THR A 7 3.32 -14.89 40.02
C THR A 7 4.08 -13.99 39.04
N GLU A 8 3.79 -12.68 39.04
CA GLU A 8 4.52 -11.70 38.23
C GLU A 8 6.00 -11.58 38.65
N GLN A 9 6.28 -11.55 39.96
CA GLN A 9 7.66 -11.55 40.47
C GLN A 9 8.42 -12.84 40.15
N GLN A 10 7.76 -14.00 40.21
CA GLN A 10 8.34 -15.29 39.80
C GLN A 10 8.66 -15.33 38.30
N ALA A 11 7.75 -14.85 37.44
CA ALA A 11 8.00 -14.76 36.00
C ALA A 11 9.18 -13.84 35.66
N ILE A 12 9.26 -12.68 36.32
CA ILE A 12 10.39 -11.75 36.17
C ILE A 12 11.71 -12.40 36.62
N ALA A 13 11.70 -13.16 37.71
CA ALA A 13 12.89 -13.88 38.19
C ALA A 13 13.36 -14.93 37.17
N LEU A 14 12.44 -15.74 36.63
CA LEU A 14 12.75 -16.75 35.61
C LEU A 14 13.34 -16.11 34.34
N ARG A 15 12.76 -15.00 33.88
CA ARG A 15 13.29 -14.23 32.72
C ARG A 15 14.67 -13.66 32.99
N TYR A 16 14.97 -13.30 34.22
CA TYR A 16 16.30 -12.82 34.59
C TYR A 16 17.32 -13.97 34.67
N GLU A 17 16.92 -15.16 35.14
CA GLU A 17 17.78 -16.34 35.08
C GLU A 17 18.16 -16.70 33.64
N GLN A 18 17.22 -16.58 32.69
CA GLN A 18 17.50 -16.75 31.25
C GLN A 18 18.60 -15.80 30.76
N ILE A 19 18.58 -14.54 31.21
CA ILE A 19 19.62 -13.55 30.86
C ILE A 19 21.00 -14.04 31.29
N ILE A 20 21.12 -14.56 32.52
CA ILE A 20 22.40 -15.03 33.06
C ILE A 20 22.88 -16.27 32.30
N GLN A 21 21.98 -17.20 31.98
CA GLN A 21 22.31 -18.43 31.27
C GLN A 21 22.79 -18.18 29.84
N GLU A 22 22.15 -17.25 29.11
CA GLU A 22 22.52 -16.95 27.72
C GLU A 22 23.81 -16.12 27.62
N LEU A 23 24.13 -15.29 28.62
CA LEU A 23 25.37 -14.51 28.66
C LEU A 23 26.59 -15.39 28.99
N SER A 24 27.14 -16.03 27.96
CA SER A 24 28.29 -16.95 28.03
C SER A 24 29.48 -16.47 27.20
N GLY A 25 30.68 -17.00 27.50
CA GLY A 25 31.91 -16.69 26.78
C GLY A 25 32.24 -15.20 26.73
N TYR A 26 32.52 -14.69 25.53
CA TYR A 26 32.81 -13.28 25.26
C TYR A 26 31.75 -12.32 25.85
N TRP A 27 30.47 -12.69 25.77
CA TRP A 27 29.36 -11.83 26.21
C TRP A 27 29.23 -11.74 27.74
N LYS A 28 29.88 -12.63 28.49
CA LYS A 28 29.91 -12.56 29.96
C LYS A 28 30.82 -11.44 30.48
N ASN A 29 31.85 -11.08 29.72
CA ASN A 29 32.89 -10.12 30.12
C ASN A 29 32.33 -8.71 30.35
N ASN A 30 32.99 -7.92 31.22
CA ASN A 30 32.65 -6.51 31.47
C ASN A 30 33.27 -5.55 30.44
N GLN A 31 34.15 -6.03 29.56
CA GLN A 31 34.70 -5.26 28.46
C GLN A 31 34.59 -6.08 27.18
N TRP A 32 34.04 -5.45 26.13
CA TRP A 32 33.84 -6.06 24.83
C TRP A 32 34.60 -5.26 23.77
N ASP A 33 35.67 -5.86 23.25
CA ASP A 33 36.52 -5.32 22.19
C ASP A 33 35.98 -5.70 20.80
N ALA A 34 35.75 -4.70 19.94
CA ALA A 34 35.08 -4.88 18.65
C ALA A 34 35.74 -5.92 17.73
N LEU A 35 37.07 -6.03 17.77
CA LEU A 35 37.84 -6.95 16.93
C LEU A 35 37.87 -8.38 17.49
N ASP A 36 37.64 -8.53 18.79
CA ASP A 36 37.61 -9.84 19.48
C ASP A 36 36.17 -10.41 19.54
N CYS A 37 35.20 -9.66 19.03
CA CYS A 37 33.81 -10.08 18.95
C CYS A 37 33.66 -11.34 18.05
N PRO A 38 32.95 -12.39 18.48
CA PRO A 38 32.72 -13.60 17.68
C PRO A 38 32.03 -13.36 16.32
N LEU A 39 31.33 -12.23 16.18
CA LEU A 39 30.63 -11.85 14.94
C LEU A 39 31.52 -11.02 13.99
N TYR A 40 32.75 -10.70 14.38
CA TYR A 40 33.67 -9.92 13.56
C TYR A 40 34.10 -10.69 12.31
N GLN A 41 33.96 -10.03 11.16
CA GLN A 41 34.50 -10.49 9.87
C GLN A 41 35.44 -9.41 9.32
N LYS A 42 36.45 -9.77 8.52
CA LYS A 42 37.45 -8.80 7.99
C LYS A 42 36.80 -7.68 7.17
N GLU A 43 35.65 -7.96 6.57
CA GLU A 43 34.83 -7.06 5.77
C GLU A 43 34.01 -6.08 6.64
N THR A 44 33.92 -6.33 7.94
CA THR A 44 33.24 -5.47 8.91
C THR A 44 34.05 -4.20 9.10
N LYS A 45 33.64 -3.12 8.43
CA LYS A 45 34.27 -1.79 8.51
C LYS A 45 34.07 -1.14 9.89
N ILE A 46 34.79 -1.63 10.91
CA ILE A 46 34.76 -1.12 12.28
C ILE A 46 36.17 -0.84 12.78
N LYS A 47 36.35 0.29 13.47
CA LYS A 47 37.63 0.65 14.10
C LYS A 47 37.80 -0.13 15.40
N ARG A 48 39.05 -0.31 15.84
CA ARG A 48 39.33 -0.86 17.18
C ARG A 48 38.73 0.06 18.24
N GLN A 49 37.69 -0.42 18.90
CA GLN A 49 36.95 0.27 19.95
C GLN A 49 36.45 -0.78 20.95
N SER A 50 36.21 -0.36 22.19
CA SER A 50 35.63 -1.22 23.21
C SER A 50 34.45 -0.56 23.90
N ILE A 51 33.50 -1.38 24.32
CA ILE A 51 32.42 -0.96 25.21
C ILE A 51 32.70 -1.56 26.59
N LYS A 52 32.68 -0.71 27.61
CA LYS A 52 32.94 -1.08 29.01
C LYS A 52 31.64 -1.02 29.79
N PHE A 53 31.39 -2.06 30.56
CA PHE A 53 30.26 -2.17 31.47
C PHE A 53 30.75 -1.92 32.89
N GLU A 54 30.34 -0.80 33.48
CA GLU A 54 30.88 -0.28 34.75
C GLU A 54 30.70 -1.29 35.91
N GLU A 55 31.78 -1.54 36.66
CA GLU A 55 31.74 -2.49 37.78
C GLU A 55 30.93 -1.97 38.96
N ALA A 56 30.97 -0.65 39.16
CA ALA A 56 30.20 0.06 40.19
C ALA A 56 28.67 -0.02 39.96
N LEU A 57 28.23 -0.30 38.73
CA LEU A 57 26.82 -0.45 38.40
C LEU A 57 26.25 -1.73 39.04
N ASN A 58 24.98 -1.67 39.46
CA ASN A 58 24.27 -2.85 39.97
C ASN A 58 24.45 -4.05 39.00
N PRO A 59 24.88 -5.23 39.50
CA PRO A 59 25.15 -6.41 38.66
C PRO A 59 23.97 -6.82 37.77
N ARG A 60 22.74 -6.68 38.27
CA ARG A 60 21.53 -7.01 37.52
C ARG A 60 21.32 -6.09 36.32
N ILE A 61 21.45 -4.78 36.51
CA ILE A 61 21.35 -3.78 35.43
C ILE A 61 22.49 -3.95 34.43
N ARG A 62 23.70 -4.24 34.92
CA ARG A 62 24.85 -4.54 34.06
C ARG A 62 24.56 -5.74 33.15
N ASN A 63 23.99 -6.81 33.69
CA ASN A 63 23.60 -7.98 32.91
C ASN A 63 22.47 -7.66 31.92
N GLU A 64 21.48 -6.85 32.31
CA GLU A 64 20.44 -6.35 31.39
C GLU A 64 21.07 -5.58 30.21
N PHE A 65 22.00 -4.66 30.45
CA PHE A 65 22.66 -3.94 29.36
C PHE A 65 23.45 -4.84 28.41
N LYS A 66 24.22 -5.80 28.95
CA LYS A 66 24.91 -6.80 28.14
C LYS A 66 23.90 -7.59 27.29
N TYR A 67 22.86 -8.10 27.93
CA TYR A 67 21.85 -8.92 27.27
C TYR A 67 21.15 -8.19 26.13
N TYR A 68 20.79 -6.91 26.32
CA TYR A 68 20.21 -6.08 25.26
C TYR A 68 21.10 -6.03 24.01
N PHE A 69 22.40 -5.74 24.17
CA PHE A 69 23.30 -5.67 23.01
C PHE A 69 23.58 -7.05 22.40
N PHE A 70 23.84 -8.05 23.24
CA PHE A 70 24.06 -9.44 22.83
C PHE A 70 22.91 -9.96 21.98
N ARG A 71 21.68 -9.93 22.52
CA ARG A 71 20.53 -10.53 21.86
C ARG A 71 20.22 -9.84 20.53
N ARG A 72 20.35 -8.51 20.47
CA ARG A 72 20.11 -7.76 19.24
C ARG A 72 21.19 -7.94 18.17
N LEU A 73 22.44 -8.18 18.56
CA LEU A 73 23.50 -8.56 17.63
C LEU A 73 23.24 -9.96 17.06
N MET A 74 22.94 -10.94 17.92
CA MET A 74 22.66 -12.32 17.51
C MET A 74 21.42 -12.41 16.60
N ASN A 75 20.40 -11.59 16.84
CA ASN A 75 19.20 -11.55 16.01
C ASN A 75 19.38 -10.75 14.70
N LEU A 76 20.55 -10.14 14.45
CA LEU A 76 20.82 -9.20 13.36
C LEU A 76 19.93 -7.93 13.39
N GLU A 77 19.41 -7.57 14.55
CA GLU A 77 18.61 -6.34 14.77
C GLU A 77 19.50 -5.09 14.95
N LEU A 78 20.73 -5.29 15.41
CA LEU A 78 21.79 -4.30 15.44
C LEU A 78 22.99 -4.85 14.68
N ASN A 79 23.73 -3.96 14.01
CA ASN A 79 25.05 -4.29 13.49
C ASN A 79 26.14 -3.90 14.50
N MET A 80 27.33 -4.46 14.33
CA MET A 80 28.46 -4.18 15.22
C MET A 80 28.75 -2.68 15.31
N ALA A 81 28.87 -1.99 14.17
CA ALA A 81 29.14 -0.55 14.16
C ALA A 81 28.17 0.25 15.04
N THR A 82 26.88 -0.10 15.07
CA THR A 82 25.88 0.58 15.90
C THR A 82 26.14 0.41 17.40
N VAL A 83 26.59 -0.78 17.83
CA VAL A 83 26.87 -1.06 19.24
C VAL A 83 28.08 -0.26 19.71
N TRP A 84 29.24 -0.40 19.04
CA TRP A 84 30.46 0.29 19.48
C TRP A 84 30.43 1.81 19.25
N ASN A 85 29.80 2.29 18.17
CA ASN A 85 29.59 3.74 17.99
C ASN A 85 28.63 4.34 19.03
N SER A 86 27.83 3.52 19.72
CA SER A 86 26.95 3.97 20.81
C SER A 86 27.66 4.05 22.18
N SER A 87 28.95 3.70 22.26
CA SER A 87 29.74 3.69 23.50
C SER A 87 29.67 5.00 24.28
N THR A 88 29.80 6.17 23.63
CA THR A 88 29.68 7.48 24.29
C THR A 88 28.30 7.70 24.92
N ALA A 89 27.25 7.32 24.20
CA ALA A 89 25.86 7.41 24.68
C ALA A 89 25.62 6.47 25.86
N PHE A 90 26.16 5.26 25.76
CA PHE A 90 26.05 4.22 26.77
C PHE A 90 26.82 4.58 28.05
N ASN A 91 28.04 5.08 27.94
CA ASN A 91 28.85 5.50 29.09
C ASN A 91 28.17 6.63 29.88
N SER A 92 27.61 7.62 29.18
CA SER A 92 26.84 8.69 29.83
C SER A 92 25.59 8.17 30.54
N LEU A 93 24.93 7.15 29.96
CA LEU A 93 23.77 6.51 30.57
C LEU A 93 24.15 5.71 31.82
N GLN A 94 25.25 4.95 31.78
CA GLN A 94 25.77 4.19 32.92
C GLN A 94 26.13 5.11 34.08
N ASP A 95 26.88 6.19 33.83
CA ASP A 95 27.27 7.16 34.86
C ASP A 95 26.04 7.82 35.50
N PHE A 96 25.06 8.21 34.70
CA PHE A 96 23.81 8.78 35.21
C PHE A 96 23.04 7.80 36.11
N ILE A 97 22.86 6.55 35.66
CA ILE A 97 22.14 5.55 36.46
C ILE A 97 22.91 5.22 37.74
N ASN A 98 24.23 5.08 37.66
CA ASN A 98 25.06 4.81 38.83
C ASN A 98 24.99 5.93 39.88
N ARG A 99 24.96 7.19 39.45
CA ARG A 99 24.89 8.35 40.37
C ARG A 99 23.52 8.55 41.02
N PHE A 100 22.44 8.41 40.25
CA PHE A 100 21.10 8.81 40.69
C PHE A 100 20.17 7.63 41.01
N TYR A 101 20.53 6.43 40.57
CA TYR A 101 19.71 5.22 40.66
C TYR A 101 20.58 4.00 41.01
N SER A 102 21.50 4.12 41.98
CA SER A 102 22.36 3.01 42.41
C SER A 102 21.59 1.85 43.07
N GLY A 103 20.46 2.16 43.72
CA GLY A 103 19.67 1.20 44.51
C GLY A 103 18.59 0.41 43.74
N ILE A 104 18.40 0.65 42.44
CA ILE A 104 17.39 -0.09 41.66
C ILE A 104 17.90 -1.46 41.23
N SER A 105 16.97 -2.40 41.06
CA SER A 105 17.27 -3.78 40.69
C SER A 105 17.13 -4.03 39.20
N SER A 106 16.26 -3.29 38.50
CA SER A 106 16.08 -3.38 37.05
C SER A 106 15.97 -1.99 36.42
N ILE A 107 16.31 -1.89 35.13
CA ILE A 107 16.08 -0.66 34.36
C ILE A 107 14.61 -0.21 34.36
N LEU A 108 13.67 -1.14 34.56
CA LEU A 108 12.24 -0.85 34.62
C LEU A 108 11.80 -0.14 35.91
N ASP A 109 12.61 -0.21 36.98
CA ASP A 109 12.34 0.45 38.25
C ASP A 109 12.50 1.98 38.17
N ILE A 110 13.13 2.47 37.10
CA ILE A 110 13.29 3.91 36.84
C ILE A 110 11.94 4.52 36.46
N PRO A 111 11.43 5.52 37.20
CA PRO A 111 10.21 6.22 36.82
C PRO A 111 10.37 6.95 35.48
N TYR A 112 9.79 6.37 34.41
CA TYR A 112 9.98 6.84 33.03
C TYR A 112 9.65 8.33 32.84
N GLY A 113 8.61 8.83 33.53
CA GLY A 113 8.17 10.23 33.42
C GLY A 113 9.21 11.26 33.87
N ASN A 114 9.98 10.94 34.92
CA ASN A 114 10.98 11.85 35.49
C ASN A 114 12.36 11.63 34.87
N PHE A 115 12.65 10.41 34.39
CA PHE A 115 13.94 10.08 33.80
C PHE A 115 14.32 11.01 32.65
N SER A 116 13.40 11.27 31.71
CA SER A 116 13.73 12.10 30.56
C SER A 116 14.12 13.52 30.96
N ILE A 117 13.54 14.09 32.02
CA ILE A 117 13.85 15.45 32.45
C ILE A 117 15.21 15.44 33.16
N HIS A 118 15.38 14.55 34.14
CA HIS A 118 16.61 14.46 34.93
C HIS A 118 17.83 14.14 34.06
N TYR A 119 17.68 13.21 33.11
CA TYR A 119 18.77 12.83 32.23
C TYR A 119 19.12 13.94 31.24
N LYS A 120 18.13 14.70 30.74
CA LYS A 120 18.40 15.89 29.92
C LYS A 120 19.21 16.91 30.72
N THR A 121 18.78 17.24 31.93
CA THR A 121 19.47 18.19 32.81
C THR A 121 20.92 17.76 33.06
N TYR A 122 21.13 16.49 33.41
CA TYR A 122 22.47 15.92 33.60
C TYR A 122 23.35 16.05 32.34
N LEU A 123 22.82 15.76 31.15
CA LEU A 123 23.56 15.89 29.89
C LEU A 123 23.95 17.34 29.58
N PHE A 124 23.09 18.30 29.92
CA PHE A 124 23.37 19.73 29.77
C PHE A 124 24.49 20.18 30.72
N GLU A 125 24.39 19.81 32.00
CA GLU A 125 25.39 20.16 33.03
C GLU A 125 26.78 19.61 32.69
N HIS A 126 26.84 18.38 32.15
CA HIS A 126 28.10 17.71 31.82
C HIS A 126 28.60 18.02 30.38
N ARG A 127 28.02 19.03 29.71
CA ARG A 127 28.41 19.56 28.37
C ARG A 127 28.79 18.48 27.33
N LYS A 128 28.02 17.40 27.22
CA LYS A 128 28.29 16.32 26.27
C LYS A 128 27.96 16.79 24.83
N LYS A 129 28.99 17.14 24.04
CA LYS A 129 28.84 17.72 22.68
C LYS A 129 28.71 16.68 21.55
N ASP A 130 28.97 15.41 21.82
CA ASP A 130 29.20 14.40 20.76
C ASP A 130 27.91 13.93 20.06
N LEU A 131 26.76 14.07 20.71
CA LEU A 131 25.47 13.58 20.23
C LEU A 131 24.37 14.58 20.59
N THR A 132 23.31 14.62 19.79
CA THR A 132 22.10 15.35 20.16
C THR A 132 21.49 14.74 21.42
N VAL A 133 20.89 15.55 22.29
CA VAL A 133 20.13 15.10 23.48
C VAL A 133 19.12 14.00 23.13
N LYS A 134 18.51 14.12 21.94
CA LYS A 134 17.60 13.11 21.38
C LYS A 134 18.29 11.76 21.16
N GLY A 135 19.54 11.74 20.69
CA GLY A 135 20.33 10.52 20.49
C GLY A 135 20.59 9.76 21.79
N TYR A 136 20.96 10.47 22.87
CA TYR A 136 21.13 9.86 24.20
C TYR A 136 19.85 9.23 24.74
N LEU A 137 18.72 9.95 24.66
CA LEU A 137 17.42 9.47 25.13
C LEU A 137 16.92 8.27 24.31
N GLN A 138 17.23 8.23 23.01
CA GLN A 138 16.83 7.11 22.15
C GLN A 138 17.46 5.78 22.58
N LEU A 139 18.72 5.79 23.05
CA LEU A 139 19.35 4.57 23.53
C LEU A 139 18.62 4.01 24.75
N TYR A 140 18.39 4.86 25.77
CA TYR A 140 17.64 4.48 26.96
C TYR A 140 16.23 3.99 26.59
N ASN A 141 15.48 4.74 25.78
CA ASN A 141 14.11 4.37 25.40
C ASN A 141 14.06 3.01 24.69
N ARG A 142 15.07 2.67 23.86
CA ARG A 142 15.16 1.36 23.20
C ARG A 142 15.44 0.23 24.19
N ILE A 143 16.35 0.45 25.14
CA ILE A 143 16.68 -0.53 26.19
C ILE A 143 15.47 -0.74 27.09
N TYR A 144 14.86 0.35 27.59
CA TYR A 144 13.68 0.31 28.44
C TYR A 144 12.52 -0.40 27.75
N SER A 145 12.23 -0.08 26.48
CA SER A 145 11.14 -0.73 25.74
C SER A 145 11.42 -2.22 25.48
N PHE A 146 12.69 -2.60 25.26
CA PHE A 146 13.09 -4.00 25.12
C PHE A 146 12.80 -4.78 26.41
N PHE A 147 13.22 -4.26 27.56
CA PHE A 147 12.97 -4.94 28.83
C PHE A 147 11.51 -4.92 29.26
N LEU A 148 10.79 -3.84 28.95
CA LEU A 148 9.36 -3.75 29.18
C LEU A 148 8.62 -4.87 28.44
N ASP A 149 9.02 -5.17 27.22
CA ASP A 149 8.45 -6.26 26.43
C ASP A 149 9.01 -7.65 26.83
N TRP A 150 10.29 -7.75 27.20
CA TRP A 150 10.94 -9.00 27.59
C TRP A 150 10.37 -9.60 28.87
N TYR A 151 10.08 -8.76 29.87
CA TYR A 151 9.55 -9.19 31.16
C TYR A 151 8.02 -9.28 31.18
N ASP A 152 7.31 -8.69 30.21
CA ASP A 152 5.84 -8.69 30.17
C ASP A 152 5.30 -9.90 29.38
N GLU A 153 4.94 -10.95 30.13
CA GLU A 153 4.43 -12.22 29.60
C GLU A 153 2.92 -12.22 29.34
N ARG A 154 2.22 -11.13 29.66
CA ARG A 154 0.78 -11.03 29.44
C ARG A 154 0.45 -11.14 27.96
N LYS A 155 -0.79 -11.52 27.65
CA LYS A 155 -1.27 -11.48 26.27
C LYS A 155 -1.17 -10.06 25.74
N GLU A 156 -0.84 -9.92 24.45
CA GLU A 156 -0.54 -8.61 23.87
C GLU A 156 -1.68 -7.59 24.10
N ILE A 157 -2.94 -8.01 24.01
CA ILE A 157 -4.13 -7.17 24.26
C ILE A 157 -4.27 -6.69 25.72
N GLU A 158 -3.68 -7.39 26.68
CA GLU A 158 -3.72 -7.02 28.10
C GLU A 158 -2.70 -5.91 28.41
N LYS A 159 -1.65 -5.78 27.60
CA LYS A 159 -0.60 -4.77 27.73
C LYS A 159 -1.11 -3.36 27.40
N ASP A 160 -0.35 -2.35 27.79
CA ASP A 160 -0.65 -0.94 27.46
C ASP A 160 0.07 -0.46 26.19
N ILE A 161 0.93 -1.30 25.61
CA ILE A 161 1.55 -1.08 24.30
C ILE A 161 1.33 -2.38 23.53
N TRP A 162 0.65 -2.28 22.39
CA TRP A 162 0.36 -3.43 21.53
C TRP A 162 1.24 -3.37 20.30
N ASP A 163 1.87 -4.49 19.98
CA ASP A 163 2.65 -4.75 18.78
C ASP A 163 1.86 -5.65 17.83
N VAL A 164 1.53 -5.12 16.66
CA VAL A 164 0.77 -5.85 15.63
C VAL A 164 1.43 -7.13 15.18
N ARG A 165 2.77 -7.21 15.28
CA ARG A 165 3.55 -8.39 14.90
C ARG A 165 3.26 -9.60 15.81
N LYS A 166 2.73 -9.35 17.01
CA LYS A 166 2.37 -10.35 18.01
C LYS A 166 0.87 -10.65 18.07
N LEU A 167 0.06 -9.90 17.32
CA LEU A 167 -1.41 -10.04 17.30
C LEU A 167 -1.91 -11.02 16.24
N GLY A 168 -1.06 -11.50 15.34
CA GLY A 168 -1.44 -12.46 14.30
C GLY A 168 -2.37 -11.91 13.22
N ILE A 169 -2.46 -10.59 13.06
CA ILE A 169 -3.31 -9.95 12.04
C ILE A 169 -2.50 -9.44 10.84
N ASP A 170 -3.15 -9.33 9.69
CA ASP A 170 -2.55 -8.71 8.51
C ASP A 170 -2.44 -7.18 8.68
N TYR A 171 -1.27 -6.61 8.38
CA TYR A 171 -1.02 -5.18 8.49
C TYR A 171 -0.05 -4.70 7.41
N ASN A 172 0.03 -3.39 7.19
CA ASN A 172 0.93 -2.85 6.16
C ASN A 172 2.40 -2.93 6.61
N ASN A 173 3.10 -3.98 6.15
CA ASN A 173 4.50 -4.25 6.46
C ASN A 173 5.47 -3.19 5.91
N SER A 174 5.09 -2.38 4.91
CA SER A 174 5.93 -1.29 4.38
C SER A 174 5.99 -0.06 5.30
N ASN A 175 5.13 0.02 6.32
CA ASN A 175 5.11 1.10 7.31
C ASN A 175 5.98 0.75 8.53
N CYS A 176 6.57 1.76 9.16
CA CYS A 176 7.34 1.62 10.39
C CYS A 176 6.48 1.69 11.66
N GLY A 177 5.23 2.15 11.57
CA GLY A 177 4.31 2.19 12.72
C GLY A 177 3.66 0.83 12.97
N TYR A 178 4.28 0.01 13.84
CA TYR A 178 3.79 -1.33 14.21
C TYR A 178 3.23 -1.41 15.64
N THR A 179 3.32 -0.33 16.43
CA THR A 179 2.78 -0.30 17.80
C THR A 179 1.65 0.71 17.98
N VAL A 180 0.65 0.38 18.81
CA VAL A 180 -0.31 1.33 19.39
C VAL A 180 0.01 1.45 20.88
N ASN A 181 0.12 2.69 21.37
CA ASN A 181 0.51 2.98 22.75
C ASN A 181 -0.64 3.65 23.51
N PHE A 182 -1.10 3.02 24.58
CA PHE A 182 -2.18 3.48 25.45
C PHE A 182 -1.68 4.11 26.76
N THR A 183 -0.38 4.11 27.05
CA THR A 183 0.17 4.60 28.34
C THR A 183 -0.11 6.08 28.58
N SER A 184 -0.20 6.85 27.50
CA SER A 184 -0.54 8.27 27.52
C SER A 184 -2.04 8.54 27.69
N VAL A 185 -2.90 7.53 27.58
CA VAL A 185 -4.33 7.67 27.92
C VAL A 185 -4.46 7.65 29.45
N PRO A 186 -5.14 8.64 30.06
CA PRO A 186 -5.41 8.65 31.50
C PRO A 186 -6.08 7.37 31.97
N LYS A 187 -5.75 6.92 33.19
CA LYS A 187 -6.16 5.61 33.73
C LYS A 187 -7.67 5.35 33.62
N PRO A 188 -8.59 6.29 33.93
CA PRO A 188 -10.03 6.04 33.84
C PRO A 188 -10.49 5.61 32.43
N PHE A 189 -9.92 6.22 31.39
CA PHE A 189 -10.35 6.01 30.00
C PHE A 189 -9.54 4.97 29.25
N ARG A 190 -8.47 4.42 29.86
CA ARG A 190 -7.52 3.55 29.15
C ARG A 190 -8.15 2.23 28.70
N ASN A 191 -8.90 1.57 29.59
CA ASN A 191 -9.56 0.31 29.27
C ASN A 191 -10.65 0.50 28.20
N LEU A 192 -11.40 1.61 28.28
CA LEU A 192 -12.36 2.00 27.26
C LEU A 192 -11.71 2.15 25.87
N ALA A 193 -10.56 2.85 25.82
CA ALA A 193 -9.79 3.04 24.59
C ALA A 193 -9.22 1.71 24.04
N LYS A 194 -8.68 0.85 24.91
CA LYS A 194 -8.18 -0.49 24.53
C LYS A 194 -9.31 -1.34 23.96
N ARG A 195 -10.45 -1.45 24.67
CA ARG A 195 -11.62 -2.20 24.23
C ARG A 195 -12.14 -1.72 22.87
N TYR A 196 -12.13 -0.40 22.64
CA TYR A 196 -12.53 0.17 21.34
C TYR A 196 -11.61 -0.28 20.19
N ILE A 197 -10.30 -0.19 20.37
CA ILE A 197 -9.34 -0.62 19.36
C ILE A 197 -9.39 -2.14 19.15
N GLU A 198 -9.49 -2.92 20.22
CA GLU A 198 -9.65 -4.39 20.16
C GLU A 198 -10.83 -4.79 19.29
N LYS A 199 -12.03 -4.27 19.58
CA LYS A 199 -13.26 -4.64 18.89
C LYS A 199 -13.21 -4.23 17.42
N ARG A 200 -12.70 -3.04 17.12
CA ARG A 200 -12.63 -2.49 15.75
C ARG A 200 -11.57 -3.16 14.88
N VAL A 201 -10.42 -3.53 15.46
CA VAL A 201 -9.27 -4.05 14.71
C VAL A 201 -9.26 -5.58 14.67
N LEU A 202 -9.46 -6.25 15.81
CA LEU A 202 -9.28 -7.70 15.94
C LEU A 202 -10.57 -8.49 15.70
N ILE A 203 -11.71 -7.95 16.13
CA ILE A 203 -12.98 -8.70 16.07
C ILE A 203 -13.76 -8.37 14.81
N GLN A 204 -13.93 -7.07 14.51
CA GLN A 204 -14.74 -6.60 13.39
C GLN A 204 -13.94 -6.38 12.10
N GLU A 205 -12.61 -6.31 12.21
CA GLU A 205 -11.69 -5.98 11.10
C GLU A 205 -12.09 -4.75 10.28
N SER A 206 -12.80 -3.81 10.93
CA SER A 206 -13.38 -2.64 10.30
C SER A 206 -12.44 -1.42 10.36
N LEU A 207 -11.32 -1.54 11.07
CA LEU A 207 -10.29 -0.51 11.21
C LEU A 207 -8.92 -1.11 10.90
N SER A 208 -8.20 -0.52 9.93
CA SER A 208 -6.82 -0.93 9.66
C SER A 208 -5.89 -0.53 10.81
N TRP A 209 -4.77 -1.25 11.00
CA TRP A 209 -3.78 -0.90 12.02
C TRP A 209 -3.27 0.55 11.93
N GLY A 210 -2.97 1.01 10.71
CA GLY A 210 -2.54 2.38 10.48
C GLY A 210 -3.61 3.40 10.88
N SER A 211 -4.89 3.09 10.63
CA SER A 211 -6.01 3.90 11.10
C SER A 211 -6.16 3.87 12.62
N ALA A 212 -5.94 2.72 13.27
CA ALA A 212 -5.98 2.58 14.72
C ALA A 212 -4.94 3.49 15.42
N ILE A 213 -3.71 3.55 14.90
CA ILE A 213 -2.67 4.47 15.39
C ILE A 213 -3.15 5.93 15.31
N GLN A 214 -3.70 6.33 14.15
CA GLN A 214 -4.19 7.70 13.95
C GLN A 214 -5.39 8.03 14.84
N THR A 215 -6.33 7.09 14.96
CA THR A 215 -7.49 7.21 15.84
C THR A 215 -7.05 7.37 17.29
N MET A 216 -6.11 6.56 17.75
CA MET A 216 -5.63 6.64 19.13
C MET A 216 -4.90 7.95 19.42
N ALA A 217 -4.10 8.45 18.48
CA ALA A 217 -3.47 9.77 18.64
C ALA A 217 -4.49 10.89 18.89
N LYS A 218 -5.67 10.83 18.24
CA LYS A 218 -6.75 11.82 18.41
C LYS A 218 -7.56 11.61 19.69
N LEU A 219 -7.94 10.37 19.98
CA LEU A 219 -8.68 10.06 21.20
C LEU A 219 -7.86 10.34 22.46
N GLN A 220 -6.55 10.09 22.42
CA GLN A 220 -5.66 10.41 23.53
C GLN A 220 -5.60 11.92 23.81
N GLU A 221 -5.60 12.77 22.78
CA GLU A 221 -5.65 14.23 22.93
C GLU A 221 -6.94 14.67 23.64
N PHE A 222 -8.07 14.09 23.24
CA PHE A 222 -9.36 14.30 23.90
C PHE A 222 -9.38 13.81 25.36
N PHE A 223 -8.96 12.57 25.62
CA PHE A 223 -8.96 12.02 26.99
C PHE A 223 -8.04 12.79 27.92
N LYS A 224 -6.88 13.27 27.43
CA LYS A 224 -5.99 14.15 28.21
C LYS A 224 -6.66 15.48 28.55
N TYR A 225 -7.40 16.07 27.62
CA TYR A 225 -8.18 17.28 27.87
C TYR A 225 -9.25 17.03 28.94
N ILE A 226 -10.10 16.02 28.76
CA ILE A 226 -11.16 15.70 29.73
C ILE A 226 -10.59 15.42 31.12
N TYR A 227 -9.52 14.64 31.21
CA TYR A 227 -8.90 14.34 32.50
C TYR A 227 -8.29 15.58 33.19
N ARG A 228 -7.83 16.57 32.42
CA ARG A 228 -7.30 17.82 32.97
C ARG A 228 -8.41 18.72 33.52
N GLU A 229 -9.50 18.88 32.77
CA GLU A 229 -10.63 19.74 33.17
C GLU A 229 -11.51 19.06 34.22
N TYR A 230 -11.65 17.73 34.15
CA TYR A 230 -12.52 16.93 35.02
C TYR A 230 -11.77 15.72 35.63
N PRO A 231 -10.84 15.92 36.57
CA PRO A 231 -10.01 14.84 37.12
C PRO A 231 -10.79 13.72 37.84
N ASN A 232 -12.00 14.02 38.32
CA ASN A 232 -12.82 13.08 39.06
C ASN A 232 -13.65 12.15 38.16
N TRP A 233 -13.75 12.42 36.86
CA TRP A 233 -14.53 11.60 35.93
C TRP A 233 -13.90 10.22 35.76
N GLN A 234 -14.74 9.19 35.90
CA GLN A 234 -14.33 7.79 35.68
C GLN A 234 -14.66 7.28 34.28
N ASP A 235 -15.64 7.91 33.61
CA ASP A 235 -16.16 7.53 32.30
C ASP A 235 -16.68 8.76 31.54
N LEU A 236 -17.31 8.55 30.38
CA LEU A 236 -17.87 9.63 29.56
C LEU A 236 -19.38 9.82 29.75
N THR A 237 -20.01 9.16 30.74
CA THR A 237 -21.44 9.32 31.01
C THR A 237 -21.87 10.78 31.29
N PRO A 238 -21.07 11.64 31.99
CA PRO A 238 -21.46 13.04 32.23
C PRO A 238 -21.16 13.96 31.04
N LEU A 239 -20.57 13.46 29.95
CA LEU A 239 -20.14 14.28 28.82
C LEU A 239 -21.32 15.06 28.24
N SER A 240 -21.13 16.37 28.14
CA SER A 240 -22.12 17.33 27.71
C SER A 240 -21.62 18.18 26.54
N ARG A 241 -22.52 18.98 25.97
CA ARG A 241 -22.23 19.85 24.84
C ARG A 241 -21.17 20.91 25.19
N SER A 242 -21.23 21.51 26.37
CA SER A 242 -20.27 22.53 26.81
C SER A 242 -18.84 21.98 26.89
N ASP A 243 -18.68 20.69 27.21
CA ASP A 243 -17.36 20.05 27.28
C ASP A 243 -16.75 19.85 25.89
N ILE A 244 -17.59 19.55 24.89
CA ILE A 244 -17.16 19.48 23.50
C ILE A 244 -16.77 20.85 22.97
N GLU A 245 -17.52 21.90 23.31
CA GLU A 245 -17.18 23.29 22.94
C GLU A 245 -15.86 23.72 23.58
N GLY A 246 -15.66 23.39 24.85
CA GLY A 246 -14.38 23.56 25.54
C GLY A 246 -13.24 22.81 24.86
N PHE A 247 -13.48 21.58 24.40
CA PHE A 247 -12.49 20.81 23.64
C PHE A 247 -12.18 21.45 22.27
N ILE A 248 -13.18 21.97 21.56
CA ILE A 248 -12.98 22.68 20.29
C ILE A 248 -12.14 23.93 20.52
N TYR A 249 -12.44 24.70 21.57
CA TYR A 249 -11.64 25.85 21.97
C TYR A 249 -10.20 25.44 22.29
N PHE A 250 -10.01 24.35 23.03
CA PHE A 250 -8.69 23.80 23.30
C PHE A 250 -7.93 23.43 22.02
N LEU A 251 -8.58 22.76 21.06
CA LEU A 251 -7.96 22.39 19.77
C LEU A 251 -7.55 23.61 18.94
N ARG A 252 -8.32 24.71 19.00
CA ARG A 252 -8.02 25.97 18.28
C ARG A 252 -6.89 26.78 18.92
N ASN A 253 -6.64 26.59 20.20
CA ASN A 253 -5.62 27.35 20.94
C ASN A 253 -4.37 26.54 21.28
N SER A 254 -4.38 25.23 21.03
CA SER A 254 -3.25 24.36 21.34
C SER A 254 -2.35 24.17 20.11
N PRO A 255 -1.03 24.26 20.27
CA PRO A 255 -0.11 23.97 19.19
C PRO A 255 -0.23 22.50 18.77
N MET A 256 -0.24 22.26 17.47
CA MET A 256 -0.29 20.94 16.90
C MET A 256 1.01 20.17 17.13
N GLY A 257 0.88 18.85 16.96
CA GLY A 257 1.96 18.04 16.44
C GLY A 257 2.80 17.32 17.48
N GLY A 258 2.69 17.58 18.79
CA GLY A 258 3.41 16.80 19.80
C GLY A 258 4.91 16.65 19.47
N ASP A 259 5.38 15.43 19.17
CA ASP A 259 6.74 15.16 18.69
C ASP A 259 6.87 14.86 17.17
N SER A 260 5.79 15.10 16.41
CA SER A 260 5.75 14.99 14.96
C SER A 260 6.40 16.20 14.27
N VAL A 261 6.52 16.13 12.93
CA VAL A 261 7.01 17.22 12.08
C VAL A 261 6.18 18.51 12.17
N HIS A 262 4.96 18.43 12.70
CA HIS A 262 4.07 19.59 12.88
C HIS A 262 4.18 20.20 14.29
N LYS A 263 5.16 19.76 15.11
CA LYS A 263 5.35 20.23 16.48
C LYS A 263 5.41 21.76 16.54
N GLY A 264 4.56 22.36 17.39
CA GLY A 264 4.56 23.81 17.63
C GLY A 264 3.85 24.61 16.54
N GLN A 265 3.29 23.97 15.52
CA GLN A 265 2.55 24.67 14.48
C GLN A 265 1.16 25.06 14.97
N ALA A 266 0.62 26.17 14.44
CA ALA A 266 -0.76 26.56 14.68
C ALA A 266 -1.74 25.47 14.22
N PRO A 267 -2.90 25.32 14.89
CA PRO A 267 -3.88 24.31 14.53
C PRO A 267 -4.45 24.55 13.14
N SER A 268 -4.38 23.53 12.29
CA SER A 268 -4.98 23.53 10.96
C SER A 268 -6.44 23.10 11.02
N GLU A 269 -7.27 23.67 10.15
CA GLU A 269 -8.69 23.29 10.03
C GLU A 269 -8.87 21.78 9.75
N ASN A 270 -7.97 21.17 8.98
CA ASN A 270 -7.99 19.72 8.76
C ASN A 270 -7.66 18.92 10.03
N HIS A 271 -6.78 19.41 10.90
CA HIS A 271 -6.54 18.76 12.18
C HIS A 271 -7.81 18.77 13.04
N ILE A 272 -8.46 19.93 13.19
CA ILE A 272 -9.68 20.08 14.00
C ILE A 272 -10.79 19.19 13.44
N HIS A 273 -11.04 19.28 12.13
CA HIS A 273 -12.03 18.45 11.44
C HIS A 273 -11.80 16.95 11.71
N ARG A 274 -10.54 16.49 11.61
CA ARG A 274 -10.18 15.08 11.84
C ARG A 274 -10.31 14.67 13.30
N SER A 275 -9.90 15.50 14.24
CA SER A 275 -10.04 15.23 15.67
C SER A 275 -11.52 15.06 16.05
N LEU A 276 -12.39 15.96 15.60
CA LEU A 276 -13.83 15.89 15.85
C LEU A 276 -14.51 14.71 15.14
N SER A 277 -14.14 14.43 13.88
CA SER A 277 -14.71 13.28 13.15
C SER A 277 -14.37 11.94 13.80
N VAL A 278 -13.13 11.80 14.30
CA VAL A 278 -12.72 10.60 15.04
C VAL A 278 -13.45 10.49 16.37
N LEU A 279 -13.58 11.59 17.11
CA LEU A 279 -14.30 11.62 18.38
C LEU A 279 -15.77 11.26 18.21
N GLU A 280 -16.45 11.87 17.24
CA GLU A 280 -17.85 11.56 16.91
C GLU A 280 -18.01 10.09 16.53
N THR A 281 -17.15 9.56 15.65
CA THR A 281 -17.18 8.14 15.27
C THR A 281 -17.00 7.22 16.48
N PHE A 282 -16.16 7.60 17.42
CA PHE A 282 -15.95 6.88 18.68
C PHE A 282 -17.19 6.93 19.58
N ILE A 283 -17.77 8.12 19.81
CA ILE A 283 -18.97 8.29 20.65
C ILE A 283 -20.16 7.53 20.05
N VAL A 284 -20.41 7.69 18.75
CA VAL A 284 -21.48 6.97 18.03
C VAL A 284 -21.30 5.46 18.17
N TYR A 285 -20.06 4.97 18.11
CA TYR A 285 -19.79 3.55 18.27
C TYR A 285 -20.11 3.06 19.68
N ILE A 286 -19.57 3.69 20.72
CA ILE A 286 -19.78 3.22 22.10
C ILE A 286 -21.25 3.32 22.52
N GLN A 287 -22.00 4.30 22.00
CA GLN A 287 -23.46 4.39 22.20
C GLN A 287 -24.22 3.30 21.44
N ARG A 288 -23.86 3.04 20.17
CA ARG A 288 -24.52 2.01 19.34
C ARG A 288 -24.40 0.61 19.94
N TYR A 289 -23.28 0.33 20.61
CA TYR A 289 -23.05 -0.95 21.29
C TYR A 289 -23.39 -0.92 22.78
N GLU A 290 -24.09 0.12 23.24
CA GLU A 290 -24.63 0.24 24.61
C GLU A 290 -23.58 0.03 25.70
N TRP A 291 -22.41 0.67 25.55
CA TRP A 291 -21.37 0.61 26.57
C TRP A 291 -21.75 1.48 27.76
N ASP A 292 -21.63 0.94 28.98
CA ASP A 292 -21.99 1.64 30.22
C ASP A 292 -21.25 2.98 30.38
N GLU A 293 -20.02 3.05 29.87
CA GLU A 293 -19.17 4.25 29.93
C GLU A 293 -19.54 5.32 28.88
N ALA A 294 -20.54 5.07 28.03
CA ALA A 294 -20.94 5.97 26.95
C ALA A 294 -21.67 7.22 27.46
N PRO A 295 -21.56 8.38 26.76
CA PRO A 295 -22.33 9.56 27.09
C PRO A 295 -23.84 9.30 27.09
N LYS A 296 -24.56 9.86 28.06
CA LYS A 296 -26.03 9.78 28.11
C LYS A 296 -26.70 10.60 27.01
N LYS A 297 -26.07 11.70 26.60
CA LYS A 297 -26.56 12.56 25.50
C LYS A 297 -26.19 11.94 24.16
N PRO A 298 -27.12 11.81 23.19
CA PRO A 298 -26.79 11.25 21.88
C PRO A 298 -25.71 12.07 21.16
N ALA A 299 -24.84 11.38 20.42
CA ALA A 299 -23.68 12.00 19.74
C ALA A 299 -24.01 13.25 18.91
N GLY A 300 -25.15 13.25 18.19
CA GLY A 300 -25.58 14.38 17.36
C GLY A 300 -25.95 15.65 18.13
N PHE A 301 -26.20 15.56 19.45
CA PHE A 301 -26.37 16.73 20.33
C PHE A 301 -25.05 17.16 21.00
N LEU A 302 -24.02 16.30 20.96
CA LEU A 302 -22.70 16.60 21.50
C LEU A 302 -21.82 17.27 20.45
N ILE A 303 -21.81 16.73 19.22
CA ILE A 303 -21.02 17.23 18.09
C ILE A 303 -21.98 17.48 16.93
N VAL A 304 -22.08 18.73 16.50
CA VAL A 304 -22.92 19.15 15.37
C VAL A 304 -22.08 19.35 14.11
N PRO A 305 -22.67 19.25 12.90
CA PRO A 305 -21.92 19.42 11.66
C PRO A 305 -21.14 20.75 11.57
N ASP A 306 -21.68 21.82 12.13
CA ASP A 306 -21.08 23.17 12.10
C ASP A 306 -19.83 23.32 12.97
N ASP A 307 -19.57 22.39 13.91
CA ASP A 307 -18.32 22.37 14.69
C ASP A 307 -17.11 22.04 13.83
N LYS A 308 -17.33 21.27 12.76
CA LYS A 308 -16.28 20.76 11.90
C LYS A 308 -15.97 21.82 10.85
N PRO A 309 -14.71 22.28 10.77
CA PRO A 309 -14.32 23.21 9.73
C PRO A 309 -14.64 22.72 8.33
N ARG A 310 -15.13 23.63 7.49
CA ARG A 310 -15.31 23.39 6.05
C ARG A 310 -13.94 23.32 5.40
N LEU A 311 -13.57 22.13 4.95
CA LEU A 311 -12.33 21.94 4.23
C LEU A 311 -12.51 22.37 2.77
N PRO A 312 -11.49 22.98 2.14
CA PRO A 312 -11.56 23.29 0.73
C PRO A 312 -11.79 22.00 -0.09
N PRO A 313 -12.49 22.07 -1.23
CA PRO A 313 -12.64 20.93 -2.10
C PRO A 313 -11.28 20.32 -2.44
N LYS A 314 -11.15 18.99 -2.35
CA LYS A 314 -9.88 18.27 -2.60
C LYS A 314 -9.25 18.56 -3.97
N ALA A 315 -10.00 19.12 -4.91
CA ALA A 315 -9.60 19.33 -6.29
C ALA A 315 -9.09 20.75 -6.62
N SER A 316 -8.92 21.69 -5.70
CA SER A 316 -8.64 23.10 -6.09
C SER A 316 -7.23 23.40 -6.62
N GLY A 317 -6.24 22.51 -6.45
CA GLY A 317 -4.85 22.74 -6.90
C GLY A 317 -4.39 21.86 -8.09
N PRO A 318 -3.30 22.23 -8.79
CA PRO A 318 -2.69 21.37 -9.81
C PRO A 318 -2.22 20.05 -9.19
N ILE A 319 -2.34 18.96 -9.95
CA ILE A 319 -1.88 17.63 -9.51
C ILE A 319 -0.38 17.74 -9.21
N LYS A 320 0.01 17.34 -8.00
CA LYS A 320 1.43 17.29 -7.62
C LYS A 320 1.99 15.93 -8.05
N TYR A 321 2.56 15.88 -9.25
CA TYR A 321 3.22 14.72 -9.82
C TYR A 321 4.71 15.02 -10.08
N ILE A 322 5.46 14.02 -10.56
CA ILE A 322 6.83 14.21 -11.06
C ILE A 322 6.68 14.59 -12.54
N SER A 323 7.00 15.83 -12.92
CA SER A 323 6.99 16.26 -14.33
C SER A 323 8.16 15.65 -15.09
N ASP A 324 8.10 15.67 -16.42
CA ASP A 324 9.20 15.17 -17.28
C ASP A 324 10.51 15.89 -16.98
N PHE A 325 10.45 17.21 -16.76
CA PHE A 325 11.61 18.01 -16.35
C PHE A 325 12.30 17.50 -15.07
N VAL A 326 11.52 17.13 -14.05
CA VAL A 326 12.07 16.57 -12.80
C VAL A 326 12.52 15.12 -13.01
N TRP A 327 11.78 14.36 -13.81
CA TRP A 327 12.08 12.96 -14.09
C TRP A 327 13.41 12.78 -14.82
N ASP A 328 13.69 13.62 -15.81
CA ASP A 328 14.94 13.58 -16.57
C ASP A 328 16.14 13.82 -15.64
N GLN A 329 16.05 14.81 -14.74
CA GLN A 329 17.06 15.05 -13.71
C GLN A 329 17.21 13.86 -12.73
N LEU A 330 16.11 13.20 -12.36
CA LEU A 330 16.13 12.01 -11.50
C LEU A 330 16.83 10.84 -12.18
N ILE A 331 16.58 10.60 -13.48
CA ILE A 331 17.23 9.54 -14.25
C ILE A 331 18.74 9.76 -14.31
N LEU A 332 19.18 11.00 -14.59
CA LEU A 332 20.60 11.34 -14.70
C LEU A 332 21.42 11.08 -13.42
N HIS A 333 20.75 10.95 -12.28
CA HIS A 333 21.40 10.68 -10.98
C HIS A 333 20.90 9.39 -10.33
N MET A 334 20.17 8.54 -11.08
CA MET A 334 19.58 7.31 -10.54
C MET A 334 20.63 6.32 -10.05
N ASP A 335 21.84 6.34 -10.65
CA ASP A 335 23.02 5.56 -10.26
C ASP A 335 23.50 5.83 -8.83
N LYS A 336 23.20 7.02 -8.29
CA LYS A 336 23.57 7.42 -6.91
C LYS A 336 22.58 6.93 -5.86
N LEU A 337 21.42 6.39 -6.26
CA LEU A 337 20.51 5.75 -5.32
C LEU A 337 21.10 4.42 -4.83
N PRO A 338 20.71 3.95 -3.62
CA PRO A 338 21.08 2.62 -3.19
C PRO A 338 20.62 1.56 -4.20
N GLN A 339 21.46 0.57 -4.47
CA GLN A 339 21.23 -0.46 -5.50
C GLN A 339 19.87 -1.16 -5.37
N ASP A 340 19.42 -1.44 -4.15
CA ASP A 340 18.14 -2.11 -3.88
C ASP A 340 16.91 -1.18 -4.08
N ILE A 341 17.11 0.14 -4.16
CA ILE A 341 16.05 1.15 -4.35
C ILE A 341 15.78 1.43 -5.83
N ILE A 342 16.80 1.31 -6.70
CA ILE A 342 16.70 1.61 -8.13
C ILE A 342 15.58 0.78 -8.81
N PRO A 343 15.54 -0.56 -8.70
CA PRO A 343 14.47 -1.36 -9.33
C PRO A 343 13.08 -1.04 -8.78
N LEU A 344 13.01 -0.64 -7.52
CA LEU A 344 11.75 -0.24 -6.88
C LEU A 344 11.22 1.06 -7.49
N VAL A 345 12.09 2.05 -7.73
CA VAL A 345 11.72 3.32 -8.40
C VAL A 345 11.28 3.07 -9.84
N ILE A 346 11.98 2.20 -10.57
CA ILE A 346 11.61 1.79 -11.92
C ILE A 346 10.22 1.15 -11.94
N LEU A 347 9.93 0.23 -11.01
CA LEU A 347 8.60 -0.38 -10.89
C LEU A 347 7.50 0.62 -10.51
N LEU A 348 7.80 1.62 -9.69
CA LEU A 348 6.84 2.67 -9.35
C LEU A 348 6.40 3.47 -10.58
N GLU A 349 7.37 3.80 -11.44
CA GLU A 349 7.10 4.49 -12.70
C GLU A 349 6.35 3.59 -13.68
N ALA A 350 6.75 2.32 -13.82
CA ALA A 350 6.19 1.42 -14.81
C ALA A 350 4.77 0.93 -14.47
N THR A 351 4.43 0.79 -13.18
CA THR A 351 3.17 0.15 -12.77
C THR A 351 2.11 1.11 -12.23
N GLY A 352 2.49 2.31 -11.81
CA GLY A 352 1.58 3.23 -11.11
C GLY A 352 1.08 2.71 -9.75
N PHE A 353 1.65 1.62 -9.23
CA PHE A 353 1.30 1.09 -7.90
C PHE A 353 1.62 2.11 -6.81
N ARG A 354 0.95 2.01 -5.65
CA ARG A 354 1.35 2.84 -4.50
C ARG A 354 2.72 2.37 -4.02
N VAL A 355 3.52 3.27 -3.46
CA VAL A 355 4.84 2.92 -2.92
C VAL A 355 4.76 1.76 -1.93
N SER A 356 3.74 1.73 -1.07
CA SER A 356 3.52 0.59 -0.16
C SER A 356 3.32 -0.73 -0.88
N ASP A 357 2.59 -0.70 -1.99
CA ASP A 357 2.14 -1.89 -2.72
C ASP A 357 3.33 -2.47 -3.51
N VAL A 358 4.18 -1.61 -4.11
CA VAL A 358 5.46 -2.02 -4.72
C VAL A 358 6.43 -2.57 -3.68
N CYS A 359 6.58 -1.90 -2.53
CA CYS A 359 7.43 -2.41 -1.45
C CYS A 359 7.02 -3.83 -1.03
N THR A 360 5.72 -4.16 -1.04
CA THR A 360 5.20 -5.45 -0.62
C THR A 360 5.07 -6.50 -1.73
N LEU A 361 5.55 -6.22 -2.96
CA LEU A 361 5.53 -7.19 -4.05
C LEU A 361 6.24 -8.47 -3.65
N LYS A 362 5.67 -9.60 -4.09
CA LYS A 362 6.25 -10.93 -3.88
C LYS A 362 7.30 -11.24 -4.93
N ILE A 363 8.20 -12.17 -4.61
CA ILE A 363 9.30 -12.54 -5.50
C ILE A 363 8.82 -13.13 -6.83
N ASP A 364 7.62 -13.69 -6.86
CA ASP A 364 6.94 -14.29 -8.01
C ASP A 364 5.92 -13.32 -8.66
N CYS A 365 6.07 -12.01 -8.45
CA CYS A 365 5.15 -11.00 -8.97
C CYS A 365 5.12 -10.83 -10.50
N LEU A 366 5.86 -11.63 -11.26
CA LEU A 366 6.01 -11.46 -12.70
C LEU A 366 5.37 -12.64 -13.45
N ILE A 367 4.50 -12.35 -14.40
CA ILE A 367 3.87 -13.36 -15.27
C ILE A 367 4.11 -12.99 -16.74
N GLN A 368 4.51 -13.99 -17.54
CA GLN A 368 4.53 -13.91 -18.99
C GLN A 368 3.25 -14.51 -19.56
N LYS A 369 2.63 -13.79 -20.50
CA LYS A 369 1.47 -14.23 -21.27
C LYS A 369 1.76 -14.07 -22.77
N GLU A 370 0.82 -14.52 -23.60
CA GLU A 370 0.87 -14.34 -25.06
C GLU A 370 0.96 -12.85 -25.45
N ASP A 371 0.32 -11.96 -24.68
CA ASP A 371 0.30 -10.51 -24.91
C ASP A 371 1.45 -9.74 -24.23
N GLY A 372 2.43 -10.45 -23.65
CA GLY A 372 3.63 -9.87 -23.06
C GLY A 372 3.75 -10.06 -21.54
N TRP A 373 4.49 -9.16 -20.89
CA TRP A 373 4.84 -9.26 -19.47
C TRP A 373 3.90 -8.46 -18.57
N TRP A 374 3.58 -9.04 -17.42
CA TRP A 374 2.65 -8.47 -16.44
C TRP A 374 3.24 -8.52 -15.03
N VAL A 375 3.10 -7.43 -14.29
CA VAL A 375 3.34 -7.40 -12.85
C VAL A 375 2.03 -7.68 -12.12
N ILE A 376 2.08 -8.54 -11.13
CA ILE A 376 0.97 -8.92 -10.25
C ILE A 376 1.27 -8.50 -8.83
N GLY A 377 0.35 -7.77 -8.21
CA GLY A 377 0.46 -7.40 -6.81
C GLY A 377 -0.87 -7.06 -6.17
N ASP A 378 -0.91 -7.15 -4.84
CA ASP A 378 -2.10 -6.84 -4.07
C ASP A 378 -2.22 -5.33 -3.81
N GLN A 379 -3.39 -4.77 -4.12
CA GLN A 379 -3.73 -3.37 -3.87
C GLN A 379 -4.44 -3.25 -2.52
N ARG A 380 -3.67 -3.34 -1.44
CA ARG A 380 -4.15 -3.43 -0.05
C ARG A 380 -5.20 -2.36 0.32
N LYS A 381 -5.03 -1.12 -0.15
CA LYS A 381 -5.94 0.00 0.19
C LYS A 381 -7.38 -0.25 -0.28
N VAL A 382 -7.55 -0.92 -1.41
CA VAL A 382 -8.86 -1.22 -2.01
C VAL A 382 -9.24 -2.70 -1.87
N LYS A 383 -8.42 -3.48 -1.13
CA LYS A 383 -8.58 -4.92 -0.91
C LYS A 383 -8.68 -5.74 -2.21
N GLU A 384 -8.09 -5.25 -3.30
CA GLU A 384 -8.03 -5.96 -4.58
C GLU A 384 -6.77 -6.83 -4.60
N LYS A 385 -6.95 -8.14 -4.82
CA LYS A 385 -5.86 -9.11 -4.86
C LYS A 385 -5.45 -9.41 -6.30
N ASN A 386 -4.19 -9.78 -6.51
CA ASN A 386 -3.66 -10.19 -7.80
C ASN A 386 -3.93 -9.17 -8.93
N HIS A 387 -3.91 -7.87 -8.60
CA HIS A 387 -4.10 -6.82 -9.58
C HIS A 387 -2.93 -6.82 -10.55
N ARG A 388 -3.23 -6.69 -11.85
CA ARG A 388 -2.24 -6.88 -12.92
C ARG A 388 -2.07 -5.61 -13.75
N VAL A 389 -0.82 -5.24 -14.00
CA VAL A 389 -0.46 -4.12 -14.88
C VAL A 389 0.57 -4.62 -15.91
N PRO A 390 0.35 -4.33 -17.21
CA PRO A 390 1.29 -4.72 -18.24
C PRO A 390 2.57 -3.89 -18.11
N ILE A 391 3.71 -4.49 -18.40
CA ILE A 391 5.02 -3.84 -18.40
C ILE A 391 5.80 -4.24 -19.66
N SER A 392 6.80 -3.43 -20.02
CA SER A 392 7.68 -3.77 -21.13
C SER A 392 8.65 -4.89 -20.77
N GLU A 393 9.26 -5.50 -21.79
CA GLU A 393 10.24 -6.57 -21.63
C GLU A 393 11.49 -6.11 -20.87
N GLU A 394 11.95 -4.88 -21.08
CA GLU A 394 13.11 -4.32 -20.38
C GLU A 394 12.84 -4.23 -18.86
N ILE A 395 11.63 -3.79 -18.49
CA ILE A 395 11.22 -3.73 -17.07
C ILE A 395 11.09 -5.14 -16.50
N ALA A 396 10.61 -6.10 -17.29
CA ALA A 396 10.55 -7.50 -16.87
C ALA A 396 11.95 -8.05 -16.56
N HIS A 397 12.97 -7.73 -17.38
CA HIS A 397 14.36 -8.08 -17.12
C HIS A 397 14.93 -7.45 -15.85
N VAL A 398 14.55 -6.21 -15.52
CA VAL A 398 14.90 -5.57 -14.23
C VAL A 398 14.32 -6.38 -13.07
N VAL A 399 13.05 -6.79 -13.17
CA VAL A 399 12.39 -7.61 -12.14
C VAL A 399 13.06 -8.99 -12.02
N LEU A 400 13.33 -9.68 -13.13
CA LEU A 400 14.01 -10.98 -13.16
C LEU A 400 15.40 -10.90 -12.52
N SER A 401 16.15 -9.83 -12.80
CA SER A 401 17.46 -9.58 -12.19
C SER A 401 17.35 -9.39 -10.69
N GLN A 402 16.36 -8.60 -10.24
CA GLN A 402 16.07 -8.41 -8.82
C GLN A 402 15.64 -9.73 -8.16
N GLN A 403 14.80 -10.55 -8.81
CA GLN A 403 14.40 -11.86 -8.30
C GLN A 403 15.62 -12.76 -8.08
N LYS A 404 16.56 -12.80 -9.03
CA LYS A 404 17.79 -13.57 -8.91
C LYS A 404 18.63 -13.11 -7.72
N LEU A 405 18.82 -11.79 -7.56
CA LEU A 405 19.54 -11.20 -6.43
C LEU A 405 18.88 -11.53 -5.09
N THR A 406 17.55 -11.38 -5.01
CA THR A 406 16.78 -11.64 -3.80
C THR A 406 16.81 -13.13 -3.44
N ARG A 407 16.65 -14.06 -4.41
CA ARG A 407 16.78 -15.51 -4.17
C ARG A 407 18.17 -15.89 -3.68
N GLY A 408 19.23 -15.27 -4.19
CA GLY A 408 20.61 -15.55 -3.75
C GLY A 408 20.94 -15.07 -2.34
N LYS A 409 20.25 -14.05 -1.82
CA LYS A 409 20.48 -13.47 -0.48
C LYS A 409 19.46 -13.92 0.57
N SER A 410 18.28 -14.37 0.14
CA SER A 410 17.17 -14.70 1.04
C SER A 410 17.26 -16.10 1.60
N THR A 411 16.93 -16.23 2.88
CA THR A 411 16.66 -17.50 3.57
C THR A 411 15.25 -17.46 4.14
N THR A 412 14.75 -18.60 4.63
CA THR A 412 13.45 -18.67 5.34
C THR A 412 13.40 -17.75 6.56
N GLU A 413 14.55 -17.49 7.20
CA GLU A 413 14.63 -16.56 8.34
C GLU A 413 14.72 -15.09 7.94
N THR A 414 15.42 -14.78 6.84
CA THR A 414 15.67 -13.39 6.42
C THR A 414 14.59 -12.82 5.50
N ASN A 415 13.81 -13.66 4.84
CA ASN A 415 12.67 -13.28 4.00
C ASN A 415 11.50 -14.29 4.11
N PRO A 416 10.92 -14.48 5.31
CA PRO A 416 9.88 -15.49 5.55
C PRO A 416 8.61 -15.28 4.71
N LEU A 417 8.37 -14.05 4.24
CA LEU A 417 7.17 -13.67 3.50
C LEU A 417 7.43 -13.54 1.98
N ASN A 418 8.59 -13.97 1.49
CA ASN A 418 8.95 -13.97 0.05
C ASN A 418 8.76 -12.63 -0.65
N TYR A 419 9.15 -11.52 -0.02
CA TYR A 419 9.15 -10.20 -0.67
C TYR A 419 10.21 -10.12 -1.77
N LEU A 420 9.94 -9.35 -2.82
CA LEU A 420 10.91 -9.00 -3.84
C LEU A 420 12.00 -8.05 -3.29
N PHE A 421 11.61 -7.16 -2.38
CA PHE A 421 12.46 -6.15 -1.74
C PHE A 421 12.55 -6.32 -0.21
N PRO A 422 13.13 -7.41 0.31
CA PRO A 422 13.22 -7.64 1.75
C PRO A 422 14.33 -6.79 2.40
N THR A 423 14.18 -6.57 3.71
CA THR A 423 15.22 -5.99 4.56
C THR A 423 15.94 -7.12 5.30
N TYR A 424 17.25 -7.26 5.10
CA TYR A 424 18.04 -8.37 5.64
C TYR A 424 18.60 -8.13 7.05
N HIS A 425 18.65 -6.87 7.50
CA HIS A 425 19.25 -6.49 8.79
C HIS A 425 18.45 -5.38 9.48
N GLY A 426 18.71 -5.18 10.76
CA GLY A 426 18.06 -4.15 11.56
C GLY A 426 16.72 -4.61 12.14
N THR A 427 16.05 -3.71 12.85
CA THR A 427 14.75 -3.99 13.53
C THR A 427 13.60 -4.35 12.59
N ARG A 428 13.80 -4.16 11.28
CA ARG A 428 12.86 -4.51 10.21
C ARG A 428 13.28 -5.76 9.42
N LYS A 429 14.21 -6.58 9.94
CA LYS A 429 14.59 -7.85 9.31
C LYS A 429 13.35 -8.67 8.92
N GLY A 430 13.34 -9.22 7.71
CA GLY A 430 12.23 -10.01 7.17
C GLY A 430 11.03 -9.19 6.70
N GLN A 431 11.04 -7.87 6.86
CA GLN A 431 10.02 -6.95 6.37
C GLN A 431 10.48 -6.32 5.05
N PRO A 432 9.56 -5.81 4.21
CA PRO A 432 9.98 -5.14 2.99
C PRO A 432 10.66 -3.80 3.31
N ILE A 433 11.45 -3.31 2.36
CA ILE A 433 11.96 -1.94 2.37
C ILE A 433 10.77 -0.99 2.66
N SER A 434 10.94 -0.08 3.62
CA SER A 434 9.83 0.77 4.03
C SER A 434 9.52 1.86 3.01
N ARG A 435 8.25 2.26 2.95
CA ARG A 435 7.79 3.37 2.11
C ARG A 435 8.60 4.66 2.37
N ASP A 436 8.90 4.93 3.63
CA ASP A 436 9.66 6.11 4.03
C ASP A 436 11.13 6.01 3.62
N ASN A 437 11.73 4.81 3.62
CA ASN A 437 13.09 4.62 3.15
C ASN A 437 13.22 5.00 1.66
N VAL A 438 12.29 4.54 0.82
CA VAL A 438 12.24 4.90 -0.60
C VAL A 438 12.11 6.42 -0.79
N VAL A 439 11.12 7.04 -0.15
CA VAL A 439 10.86 8.48 -0.26
C VAL A 439 12.03 9.32 0.29
N ASN A 440 12.67 8.89 1.37
CA ASN A 440 13.81 9.60 1.95
C ASN A 440 15.04 9.52 1.06
N ASN A 441 15.34 8.38 0.43
CA ASN A 441 16.45 8.28 -0.51
C ASN A 441 16.22 9.14 -1.76
N LEU A 442 15.00 9.17 -2.30
CA LEU A 442 14.67 10.05 -3.42
C LEU A 442 14.81 11.54 -3.06
N ASN A 443 14.33 11.95 -1.88
CA ASN A 443 14.49 13.33 -1.41
C ASN A 443 15.94 13.68 -1.10
N LYS A 444 16.72 12.72 -0.58
CA LYS A 444 18.15 12.88 -0.35
C LYS A 444 18.88 13.07 -1.68
N LEU A 445 18.59 12.23 -2.68
CA LEU A 445 19.13 12.36 -4.03
C LEU A 445 18.82 13.74 -4.62
N ALA A 446 17.57 14.18 -4.52
CA ALA A 446 17.14 15.48 -5.02
C ALA A 446 17.88 16.64 -4.34
N PHE A 447 18.07 16.56 -3.01
CA PHE A 447 18.80 17.55 -2.26
C PHE A 447 20.31 17.58 -2.61
N GLU A 448 20.96 16.42 -2.62
CA GLU A 448 22.41 16.32 -2.84
C GLU A 448 22.83 16.67 -4.28
N ASN A 449 21.93 16.53 -5.24
CA ASN A 449 22.20 16.81 -6.66
C ASN A 449 21.46 18.05 -7.19
N ASN A 450 20.84 18.84 -6.31
CA ASN A 450 20.09 20.05 -6.68
C ASN A 450 19.04 19.79 -7.77
N ILE A 451 18.29 18.69 -7.67
CA ILE A 451 17.18 18.41 -8.58
C ILE A 451 16.07 19.41 -8.25
N VAL A 452 15.67 20.23 -9.22
CA VAL A 452 14.71 21.32 -9.01
C VAL A 452 13.40 21.12 -9.76
N ASP A 453 12.33 21.69 -9.21
CA ASP A 453 11.06 21.85 -9.90
C ASP A 453 11.11 22.99 -10.93
N GLU A 454 10.02 23.20 -11.68
CA GLU A 454 9.92 24.24 -12.72
C GLU A 454 10.06 25.66 -12.17
N LYS A 455 10.02 25.84 -10.84
CA LYS A 455 10.21 27.12 -10.15
C LYS A 455 11.62 27.29 -9.58
N GLY A 456 12.52 26.35 -9.85
CA GLY A 456 13.90 26.38 -9.36
C GLY A 456 14.05 25.96 -7.88
N ASN A 457 13.00 25.44 -7.24
CA ASN A 457 13.11 24.95 -5.86
C ASN A 457 13.50 23.47 -5.85
N VAL A 458 14.31 23.06 -4.86
CA VAL A 458 14.67 21.65 -4.69
C VAL A 458 13.42 20.79 -4.60
N TYR A 459 13.32 19.82 -5.51
CA TYR A 459 12.15 18.98 -5.64
C TYR A 459 11.99 18.07 -4.42
N ARG A 460 10.76 18.03 -3.89
CA ARG A 460 10.39 17.14 -2.78
C ARG A 460 9.40 16.07 -3.24
N CYS A 461 9.93 14.88 -3.47
CA CYS A 461 9.15 13.71 -3.82
C CYS A 461 8.19 13.30 -2.70
N LYS A 462 6.91 13.16 -3.07
CA LYS A 462 5.84 12.67 -2.19
C LYS A 462 5.54 11.20 -2.49
N ALA A 463 4.97 10.49 -1.51
CA ALA A 463 4.67 9.05 -1.62
C ALA A 463 3.71 8.66 -2.76
N HIS A 464 2.94 9.60 -3.32
CA HIS A 464 2.03 9.34 -4.45
C HIS A 464 2.48 10.02 -5.75
N ALA A 465 3.68 10.63 -5.78
CA ALA A 465 4.11 11.43 -6.92
C ALA A 465 4.31 10.58 -8.20
N PHE A 466 4.94 9.40 -8.09
CA PHE A 466 5.06 8.43 -9.19
C PHE A 466 3.72 7.94 -9.73
N ARG A 467 2.82 7.57 -8.82
CA ARG A 467 1.47 7.16 -9.21
C ARG A 467 0.72 8.27 -9.94
N HIS A 468 0.89 9.53 -9.51
CA HIS A 468 0.34 10.65 -10.25
C HIS A 468 0.99 10.80 -11.61
N ARG A 469 2.33 10.70 -11.70
CA ARG A 469 3.07 10.73 -12.97
C ARG A 469 2.57 9.67 -13.94
N TYR A 470 2.46 8.41 -13.52
CA TYR A 470 1.92 7.31 -14.32
C TYR A 470 0.53 7.64 -14.89
N GLY A 471 -0.40 8.07 -14.03
CA GLY A 471 -1.76 8.42 -14.47
C GLY A 471 -1.78 9.62 -15.43
N VAL A 472 -0.95 10.65 -15.18
CA VAL A 472 -0.81 11.81 -16.07
C VAL A 472 -0.23 11.39 -17.42
N ASN A 473 0.84 10.60 -17.44
CA ASN A 473 1.54 10.17 -18.64
C ASN A 473 0.63 9.31 -19.53
N LEU A 474 -0.10 8.34 -18.96
CA LEU A 474 -1.05 7.53 -19.72
C LEU A 474 -2.15 8.37 -20.37
N ILE A 475 -2.70 9.34 -19.64
CA ILE A 475 -3.75 10.22 -20.16
C ILE A 475 -3.20 11.16 -21.24
N ASN A 476 -2.02 11.75 -21.03
CA ASN A 476 -1.36 12.59 -22.03
C ASN A 476 -1.03 11.80 -23.31
N ASN A 477 -0.74 10.51 -23.18
CA ASN A 477 -0.51 9.60 -24.30
C ASN A 477 -1.81 9.05 -24.93
N GLY A 478 -2.98 9.60 -24.55
CA GLY A 478 -4.27 9.31 -25.18
C GLY A 478 -5.02 8.10 -24.62
N MET A 479 -4.57 7.51 -23.51
CA MET A 479 -5.30 6.40 -22.89
C MET A 479 -6.61 6.87 -22.26
N ASN A 480 -7.70 6.15 -22.53
CA ASN A 480 -9.01 6.42 -21.95
C ASN A 480 -8.97 6.43 -20.41
N ILE A 481 -9.61 7.43 -19.79
CA ILE A 481 -9.64 7.62 -18.34
C ILE A 481 -10.17 6.39 -17.57
N LEU A 482 -11.08 5.61 -18.15
CA LEU A 482 -11.61 4.37 -17.56
C LEU A 482 -10.57 3.24 -17.57
N HIS A 483 -9.74 3.16 -18.61
CA HIS A 483 -8.62 2.21 -18.65
C HIS A 483 -7.55 2.59 -17.63
N VAL A 484 -7.24 3.88 -17.50
CA VAL A 484 -6.33 4.39 -16.46
C VAL A 484 -6.90 4.12 -15.06
N GLN A 485 -8.19 4.32 -14.85
CA GLN A 485 -8.87 3.96 -13.60
C GLN A 485 -8.68 2.48 -13.25
N LYS A 486 -8.84 1.59 -14.23
CA LYS A 486 -8.65 0.15 -14.08
C LYS A 486 -7.20 -0.18 -13.75
N LEU A 487 -6.22 0.28 -14.53
CA LEU A 487 -4.78 0.04 -14.30
C LEU A 487 -4.28 0.58 -12.97
N MET A 488 -4.90 1.65 -12.48
CA MET A 488 -4.56 2.21 -11.19
C MET A 488 -5.27 1.50 -10.02
N ALA A 489 -6.25 0.61 -10.23
CA ALA A 489 -7.06 0.04 -9.15
C ALA A 489 -7.74 1.13 -8.29
N HIS A 490 -8.44 2.06 -8.94
CA HIS A 490 -9.25 3.08 -8.26
C HIS A 490 -10.65 2.54 -7.93
N ALA A 491 -10.99 2.55 -6.64
CA ALA A 491 -12.28 2.08 -6.14
C ALA A 491 -13.46 2.99 -6.51
N SER A 492 -13.21 4.25 -6.89
CA SER A 492 -14.25 5.18 -7.29
C SER A 492 -13.79 6.11 -8.42
N PRO A 493 -14.69 6.51 -9.33
CA PRO A 493 -14.35 7.42 -10.44
C PRO A 493 -13.79 8.76 -9.95
N GLU A 494 -14.21 9.27 -8.79
CA GLU A 494 -13.75 10.53 -8.22
C GLU A 494 -12.23 10.54 -7.96
N MET A 495 -11.64 9.37 -7.70
CA MET A 495 -10.19 9.25 -7.56
C MET A 495 -9.45 9.53 -8.88
N THR A 496 -10.06 9.18 -10.01
CA THR A 496 -9.51 9.39 -11.36
C THR A 496 -9.90 10.75 -11.93
N LEU A 497 -11.03 11.34 -11.51
CA LEU A 497 -11.46 12.67 -11.95
C LEU A 497 -10.45 13.78 -11.65
N VAL A 498 -9.52 13.56 -10.70
CA VAL A 498 -8.39 14.46 -10.47
C VAL A 498 -7.57 14.69 -11.75
N TYR A 499 -7.52 13.69 -12.64
CA TYR A 499 -6.84 13.78 -13.94
C TYR A 499 -7.68 14.39 -15.07
N ALA A 500 -9.01 14.50 -14.90
CA ALA A 500 -9.89 15.02 -15.94
C ALA A 500 -9.57 16.47 -16.32
N ARG A 501 -8.99 17.27 -15.42
CA ARG A 501 -8.57 18.65 -15.73
C ARG A 501 -7.39 18.75 -16.68
N ILE A 502 -6.52 17.73 -16.72
CA ILE A 502 -5.43 17.68 -17.71
C ILE A 502 -6.02 17.50 -19.11
N HIS A 503 -7.16 16.80 -19.15
CA HIS A 503 -7.96 16.63 -20.35
C HIS A 503 -8.57 17.94 -20.86
N ASP A 504 -8.57 19.07 -20.14
CA ASP A 504 -9.13 20.35 -20.65
C ASP A 504 -8.26 20.99 -21.75
N LYS A 505 -6.93 20.79 -21.72
CA LYS A 505 -6.03 21.26 -22.80
C LYS A 505 -6.08 20.36 -24.03
N THR A 506 -6.32 19.06 -23.85
CA THR A 506 -6.60 18.11 -24.94
C THR A 506 -8.08 18.08 -25.31
N LEU A 507 -8.97 18.67 -24.52
CA LEU A 507 -10.42 18.70 -24.77
C LEU A 507 -10.68 19.34 -26.11
N ARG A 508 -9.93 20.37 -26.49
CA ARG A 508 -10.05 20.95 -27.83
C ARG A 508 -9.71 19.96 -28.93
N LYS A 509 -8.65 19.16 -28.79
CA LYS A 509 -8.25 18.14 -29.77
C LYS A 509 -9.19 16.93 -29.79
N GLU A 510 -9.64 16.47 -28.62
CA GLU A 510 -10.57 15.35 -28.49
C GLU A 510 -11.99 15.77 -28.88
N TRP A 511 -12.38 17.01 -28.60
CA TRP A 511 -13.57 17.65 -29.16
C TRP A 511 -13.41 17.82 -30.66
N GLU A 512 -12.28 18.29 -31.20
CA GLU A 512 -12.04 18.37 -32.64
C GLU A 512 -12.12 17.00 -33.31
N LYS A 513 -11.55 15.95 -32.71
CA LYS A 513 -11.69 14.55 -33.19
C LYS A 513 -13.11 13.99 -33.05
N ALA A 514 -13.82 14.33 -31.99
CA ALA A 514 -15.21 13.89 -31.78
C ALA A 514 -16.18 14.65 -32.69
N THR A 515 -15.90 15.93 -32.96
CA THR A 515 -16.73 16.85 -33.76
C THR A 515 -16.41 16.71 -35.25
N SER A 516 -15.16 16.37 -35.62
CA SER A 516 -14.79 15.97 -36.99
C SER A 516 -15.59 14.75 -37.46
N ASN A 517 -16.06 13.93 -36.50
CA ASN A 517 -16.89 12.76 -36.73
C ASN A 517 -18.40 13.03 -36.49
N GLY A 518 -18.83 14.25 -36.15
CA GLY A 518 -20.15 14.39 -35.54
C GLY A 518 -20.91 15.72 -35.55
N ALA A 519 -20.39 16.87 -35.97
CA ALA A 519 -21.25 18.06 -36.00
C ALA A 519 -20.88 19.10 -37.06
N VAL A 520 -21.78 19.24 -38.05
CA VAL A 520 -21.98 20.42 -38.90
C VAL A 520 -20.71 21.02 -39.53
N ARG A 521 -20.40 20.63 -40.77
CA ARG A 521 -19.48 21.39 -41.64
C ARG A 521 -20.26 22.51 -42.33
N LEU A 522 -19.72 23.73 -42.32
CA LEU A 522 -20.23 24.87 -43.07
C LEU A 522 -19.32 25.10 -44.28
N ASN A 523 -19.91 25.28 -45.46
CA ASN A 523 -19.15 25.72 -46.64
C ASN A 523 -18.61 27.16 -46.42
N PRO A 524 -17.63 27.64 -47.21
CA PRO A 524 -17.09 29.01 -47.10
C PRO A 524 -18.14 30.14 -47.19
N GLY A 525 -19.35 29.84 -47.67
CA GLY A 525 -20.51 30.73 -47.67
C GLY A 525 -21.52 30.52 -46.53
N GLY A 526 -21.20 29.74 -45.49
CA GLY A 526 -22.02 29.60 -44.28
C GLY A 526 -23.22 28.62 -44.37
N ALA A 527 -23.33 27.82 -45.44
CA ALA A 527 -24.40 26.82 -45.58
C ALA A 527 -23.98 25.46 -44.96
N ILE A 528 -24.91 24.80 -44.26
CA ILE A 528 -24.73 23.47 -43.66
C ILE A 528 -24.60 22.42 -44.75
N THR A 529 -23.45 21.75 -44.84
CA THR A 529 -23.22 20.64 -45.76
C THR A 529 -23.59 19.32 -45.08
N ALA A 530 -24.68 18.70 -45.53
CA ALA A 530 -24.99 17.33 -45.14
C ALA A 530 -23.91 16.40 -45.69
N THR A 531 -23.06 15.85 -44.82
CA THR A 531 -22.04 14.88 -45.21
C THR A 531 -22.47 13.50 -44.76
N SER A 532 -22.40 12.49 -45.63
CA SER A 532 -22.66 11.12 -45.23
C SER A 532 -21.51 10.62 -44.35
N MET A 533 -21.83 9.78 -43.36
CA MET A 533 -20.87 9.20 -42.43
C MET A 533 -19.78 8.39 -43.15
N GLU A 534 -20.04 7.90 -44.38
CA GLU A 534 -19.06 7.15 -45.16
C GLU A 534 -17.91 8.04 -45.64
N LYS A 535 -18.19 9.24 -46.15
CA LYS A 535 -17.13 10.18 -46.58
C LYS A 535 -16.24 10.66 -45.42
N GLN A 536 -16.80 10.73 -44.22
CA GLN A 536 -16.05 11.11 -43.00
C GLN A 536 -15.16 9.98 -42.46
N ALA A 537 -15.45 8.73 -42.84
CA ALA A 537 -14.65 7.56 -42.50
C ALA A 537 -13.33 7.52 -43.27
N ASP A 538 -13.48 7.65 -44.60
CA ASP A 538 -12.39 7.48 -45.57
C ASP A 538 -11.35 8.60 -45.45
N GLU A 539 -11.79 9.84 -45.18
CA GLU A 539 -10.90 11.00 -44.97
C GLU A 539 -10.05 10.89 -43.69
N ASN A 540 -10.51 10.13 -42.69
CA ASN A 540 -9.86 10.03 -41.37
C ASN A 540 -9.09 8.71 -41.17
N GLY A 541 -8.95 7.88 -42.21
CA GLY A 541 -8.25 6.60 -42.14
C GLY A 541 -8.86 5.61 -41.14
N LEU A 542 -10.14 5.79 -40.80
CA LEU A 542 -10.88 4.93 -39.90
C LEU A 542 -11.62 3.89 -40.73
N GLU A 543 -11.15 2.63 -40.70
CA GLU A 543 -11.92 1.50 -41.21
C GLU A 543 -13.18 1.32 -40.35
N LEU A 544 -14.25 2.00 -40.77
CA LEU A 544 -15.53 2.03 -40.06
C LEU A 544 -16.19 0.64 -40.01
N GLU A 545 -15.78 -0.28 -40.90
CA GLU A 545 -16.16 -1.69 -40.85
C GLU A 545 -15.58 -2.39 -39.62
N TRP A 546 -14.32 -2.14 -39.26
CA TRP A 546 -13.66 -2.77 -38.10
C TRP A 546 -14.23 -2.30 -36.76
N LEU A 547 -14.49 -1.00 -36.62
CA LEU A 547 -15.06 -0.38 -35.42
C LEU A 547 -16.53 -0.79 -35.19
N ARG A 548 -17.31 -0.91 -36.27
CA ARG A 548 -18.68 -1.46 -36.23
C ARG A 548 -18.70 -2.95 -35.90
N HIS A 549 -17.63 -3.67 -36.23
CA HIS A 549 -17.50 -5.09 -35.96
C HIS A 549 -17.26 -5.44 -34.48
N ASN A 550 -16.60 -4.56 -33.72
CA ASN A 550 -16.09 -4.89 -32.38
C ASN A 550 -16.91 -4.35 -31.20
N LEU A 551 -17.74 -3.31 -31.39
CA LEU A 551 -18.44 -2.67 -30.26
C LEU A 551 -19.81 -3.29 -29.91
N ASP A 552 -20.49 -3.91 -30.88
CA ASP A 552 -21.85 -4.47 -30.71
C ASP A 552 -21.92 -5.99 -30.96
N SER A 553 -20.79 -6.66 -31.19
CA SER A 553 -20.77 -8.08 -31.54
C SER A 553 -20.71 -9.00 -30.32
N VAL A 554 -21.54 -10.04 -30.34
CA VAL A 554 -21.50 -11.14 -29.38
C VAL A 554 -20.64 -12.26 -29.96
N ARG A 555 -19.55 -12.60 -29.27
CA ARG A 555 -18.69 -13.74 -29.65
C ARG A 555 -19.40 -15.06 -29.34
N LEU A 556 -19.51 -15.91 -30.33
CA LEU A 556 -20.01 -17.30 -30.26
C LEU A 556 -18.82 -18.26 -30.43
N ASP A 557 -19.02 -19.54 -30.12
CA ASP A 557 -17.98 -20.58 -30.26
C ASP A 557 -17.51 -20.79 -31.71
N HIS A 558 -18.34 -20.41 -32.68
CA HIS A 558 -18.14 -20.67 -34.11
C HIS A 558 -18.04 -19.38 -34.96
N GLY A 559 -18.08 -18.20 -34.34
CA GLY A 559 -18.02 -16.91 -35.03
C GLY A 559 -18.54 -15.75 -34.19
N PHE A 560 -18.83 -14.62 -34.81
CA PHE A 560 -19.46 -13.45 -34.20
C PHE A 560 -20.90 -13.26 -34.67
N CYS A 561 -21.76 -12.87 -33.74
CA CYS A 561 -23.09 -12.33 -34.05
C CYS A 561 -23.04 -10.81 -33.93
N ILE A 562 -23.30 -10.10 -35.03
CA ILE A 562 -23.33 -8.62 -35.02
C ILE A 562 -24.76 -8.05 -34.96
N LYS A 563 -25.73 -8.88 -34.56
CA LYS A 563 -27.11 -8.43 -34.26
C LYS A 563 -27.07 -7.73 -32.91
N SER A 564 -27.69 -6.54 -32.82
CA SER A 564 -27.73 -5.79 -31.55
C SER A 564 -28.28 -6.66 -30.42
N PRO A 565 -27.67 -6.66 -29.22
CA PRO A 565 -28.17 -7.39 -28.05
C PRO A 565 -29.60 -7.00 -27.62
N LYS A 566 -30.11 -5.86 -28.10
CA LYS A 566 -31.45 -5.37 -27.84
C LYS A 566 -32.53 -6.02 -28.72
N ASN A 567 -32.15 -6.76 -29.76
CA ASN A 567 -33.06 -7.41 -30.69
C ASN A 567 -33.08 -8.92 -30.45
N ASN A 568 -34.27 -9.53 -30.44
CA ASN A 568 -34.42 -10.98 -30.30
C ASN A 568 -33.80 -11.71 -31.51
N CYS A 569 -33.22 -12.90 -31.29
CA CYS A 569 -32.69 -13.74 -32.35
C CYS A 569 -33.80 -14.64 -32.92
N ASP A 570 -34.08 -14.50 -34.22
CA ASP A 570 -35.17 -15.23 -34.90
C ASP A 570 -34.86 -16.74 -35.02
N PHE A 571 -33.59 -17.12 -34.89
CA PHE A 571 -33.11 -18.49 -35.04
C PHE A 571 -32.79 -19.19 -33.72
N LEU A 572 -33.00 -18.55 -32.57
CA LEU A 572 -32.60 -19.08 -31.26
C LEU A 572 -33.30 -20.40 -30.91
N GLU A 573 -34.55 -20.56 -31.34
CA GLU A 573 -35.39 -21.74 -31.04
C GLU A 573 -35.38 -22.78 -32.16
N GLN A 574 -34.65 -22.56 -33.25
CA GLN A 574 -34.88 -23.28 -34.50
C GLN A 574 -34.07 -24.58 -34.68
N THR A 575 -32.95 -24.80 -33.97
CA THR A 575 -32.18 -26.07 -34.06
C THR A 575 -31.14 -26.30 -32.95
N LEU A 576 -30.76 -27.57 -32.74
CA LEU A 576 -29.60 -28.02 -31.95
C LEU A 576 -28.23 -27.76 -32.61
N GLU A 577 -28.18 -27.59 -33.94
CA GLU A 577 -26.97 -27.17 -34.65
C GLU A 577 -26.84 -25.66 -34.67
N PRO A 578 -25.61 -25.10 -34.80
CA PRO A 578 -25.37 -23.66 -34.83
C PRO A 578 -26.33 -22.97 -35.81
N PRO A 579 -27.40 -22.33 -35.30
CA PRO A 579 -28.55 -21.97 -36.13
C PRO A 579 -28.18 -20.89 -37.14
N CYS A 580 -27.14 -20.11 -36.82
CA CYS A 580 -26.54 -19.10 -37.67
C CYS A 580 -25.93 -19.67 -38.97
N ILE A 581 -25.22 -20.79 -38.90
CA ILE A 581 -24.59 -21.43 -40.07
C ILE A 581 -25.63 -22.19 -40.90
N LYS A 582 -26.55 -22.89 -40.23
CA LYS A 582 -27.59 -23.66 -40.92
C LYS A 582 -28.52 -22.75 -41.72
N ASN A 583 -28.96 -21.64 -41.13
CA ASN A 583 -29.93 -20.73 -41.73
C ASN A 583 -29.30 -19.57 -42.52
N ASN A 584 -27.97 -19.59 -42.73
CA ASN A 584 -27.23 -18.56 -43.46
C ASN A 584 -27.53 -17.15 -42.92
N CYS A 585 -27.41 -16.99 -41.60
CA CYS A 585 -27.82 -15.78 -40.90
C CYS A 585 -27.05 -14.56 -41.41
N ARG A 586 -27.79 -13.55 -41.87
CA ARG A 586 -27.25 -12.28 -42.41
C ARG A 586 -26.40 -11.49 -41.40
N SER A 587 -26.50 -11.80 -40.11
CA SER A 587 -25.78 -11.15 -39.01
C SER A 587 -24.60 -11.99 -38.47
N PHE A 588 -24.35 -13.17 -39.04
CA PHE A 588 -23.25 -14.03 -38.64
C PHE A 588 -21.97 -13.68 -39.39
N HIS A 589 -20.86 -13.57 -38.66
CA HIS A 589 -19.56 -13.20 -39.20
C HIS A 589 -18.48 -14.11 -38.63
N VAL A 590 -17.42 -14.33 -39.40
CA VAL A 590 -16.28 -15.17 -38.96
C VAL A 590 -14.99 -14.54 -39.47
N ASP A 591 -13.99 -14.41 -38.62
CA ASP A 591 -12.65 -13.94 -38.97
C ASP A 591 -11.61 -15.06 -38.80
N GLN A 592 -10.33 -14.71 -39.00
CA GLN A 592 -9.21 -15.65 -38.87
C GLN A 592 -9.08 -16.27 -37.48
N THR A 593 -9.62 -15.67 -36.42
CA THR A 593 -9.51 -16.20 -35.06
C THR A 593 -10.28 -17.50 -34.84
N PHE A 594 -11.15 -17.88 -35.78
CA PHE A 594 -11.92 -19.14 -35.75
C PHE A 594 -11.39 -20.21 -36.69
N LEU A 595 -10.28 -19.98 -37.39
CA LEU A 595 -9.76 -20.90 -38.40
C LEU A 595 -9.50 -22.31 -37.82
N ASP A 596 -8.89 -22.38 -36.64
CA ASP A 596 -8.60 -23.65 -35.95
C ASP A 596 -9.89 -24.42 -35.60
N PHE A 597 -10.93 -23.71 -35.15
CA PHE A 597 -12.23 -24.32 -34.87
C PHE A 597 -12.81 -24.98 -36.13
N TYR A 598 -12.79 -24.30 -37.28
CA TYR A 598 -13.32 -24.87 -38.52
C TYR A 598 -12.46 -26.04 -39.02
N ASN A 599 -11.13 -25.96 -38.93
CA ASN A 599 -10.24 -27.07 -39.28
C ASN A 599 -10.52 -28.31 -38.43
N ASP A 600 -10.63 -28.15 -37.10
CA ASP A 600 -10.91 -29.26 -36.18
C ASP A 600 -12.27 -29.89 -36.44
N GLN A 601 -13.30 -29.10 -36.71
CA GLN A 601 -14.64 -29.61 -37.01
C GLN A 601 -14.68 -30.34 -38.35
N ILE A 602 -13.98 -29.83 -39.37
CA ILE A 602 -13.86 -30.50 -40.68
C ILE A 602 -13.18 -31.86 -40.53
N LEU A 603 -12.05 -31.92 -39.81
CA LEU A 603 -11.33 -33.18 -39.56
C LEU A 603 -12.20 -34.22 -38.85
N LYS A 604 -12.97 -33.80 -37.83
CA LYS A 604 -13.91 -34.69 -37.14
C LYS A 604 -15.01 -35.21 -38.06
N ILE A 605 -15.59 -34.33 -38.87
CA ILE A 605 -16.65 -34.69 -39.81
C ILE A 605 -16.13 -35.65 -40.89
N GLU A 606 -14.91 -35.44 -41.39
CA GLU A 606 -14.27 -36.33 -42.37
C GLU A 606 -14.01 -37.72 -41.78
N SER A 607 -13.48 -37.78 -40.55
CA SER A 607 -13.30 -39.04 -39.81
C SER A 607 -14.63 -39.78 -39.63
N ASP A 608 -15.70 -39.08 -39.27
CA ASP A 608 -17.02 -39.67 -39.11
C ASP A 608 -17.56 -40.24 -40.43
N ILE A 609 -17.36 -39.54 -41.55
CA ILE A 609 -17.76 -40.01 -42.89
C ILE A 609 -17.03 -41.31 -43.25
N GLU A 610 -15.73 -41.43 -42.97
CA GLU A 610 -14.99 -42.68 -43.20
C GLU A 610 -15.56 -43.85 -42.39
N ILE A 611 -15.96 -43.61 -41.13
CA ILE A 611 -16.61 -44.62 -40.29
C ILE A 611 -17.97 -45.00 -40.85
N TYR A 612 -18.77 -44.04 -41.33
CA TYR A 612 -20.08 -44.31 -41.91
C TYR A 612 -20.00 -45.06 -43.25
N GLN A 613 -18.97 -44.79 -44.06
CA GLN A 613 -18.70 -45.52 -45.29
C GLN A 613 -18.35 -46.99 -45.00
N LYS A 614 -17.48 -47.25 -44.01
CA LYS A 614 -17.11 -48.60 -43.58
C LYS A 614 -18.28 -49.38 -42.98
N SER A 615 -19.24 -48.70 -42.35
CA SER A 615 -20.41 -49.31 -41.69
C SER A 615 -21.68 -49.33 -42.54
N GLY A 616 -21.63 -48.86 -43.80
CA GLY A 616 -22.78 -48.89 -44.73
C GLY A 616 -23.93 -47.94 -44.35
N ARG A 617 -23.68 -46.90 -43.54
CA ARG A 617 -24.71 -45.97 -43.02
C ARG A 617 -24.97 -44.79 -43.96
N ASN A 618 -25.54 -45.07 -45.13
CA ASN A 618 -25.74 -44.07 -46.20
C ASN A 618 -26.55 -42.83 -45.76
N ARG A 619 -27.59 -43.01 -44.93
CA ARG A 619 -28.41 -41.90 -44.42
C ARG A 619 -27.64 -40.92 -43.54
N SER A 620 -26.67 -41.41 -42.77
CA SER A 620 -25.80 -40.54 -41.94
C SER A 620 -24.86 -39.72 -42.81
N ILE A 621 -24.36 -40.30 -43.91
CA ILE A 621 -23.53 -39.60 -44.89
C ILE A 621 -24.33 -38.49 -45.59
N GLU A 622 -25.55 -38.77 -46.03
CA GLU A 622 -26.42 -37.77 -46.69
C GLU A 622 -26.71 -36.54 -45.80
N ILE A 623 -26.87 -36.73 -44.48
CA ILE A 623 -27.14 -35.65 -43.54
C ILE A 623 -25.88 -34.80 -43.28
N ILE A 624 -24.71 -35.43 -43.21
CA ILE A 624 -23.46 -34.77 -42.78
C ILE A 624 -22.71 -34.12 -43.95
N GLN A 625 -22.84 -34.63 -45.18
CA GLN A 625 -22.20 -34.07 -46.37
C GLN A 625 -22.49 -32.58 -46.61
N PRO A 626 -23.75 -32.09 -46.52
CA PRO A 626 -24.05 -30.67 -46.63
C PRO A 626 -23.37 -29.81 -45.55
N LYS A 627 -23.20 -30.35 -44.34
CA LYS A 627 -22.52 -29.67 -43.23
C LYS A 627 -21.03 -29.52 -43.51
N LEU A 628 -20.38 -30.59 -43.99
CA LEU A 628 -18.98 -30.55 -44.40
C LEU A 628 -18.74 -29.49 -45.47
N LYS A 629 -19.63 -29.44 -46.48
CA LYS A 629 -19.55 -28.43 -47.55
C LYS A 629 -19.59 -27.00 -47.00
N LYS A 630 -20.55 -26.68 -46.13
CA LYS A 630 -20.66 -25.34 -45.52
C LYS A 630 -19.46 -24.96 -44.67
N TYR A 631 -18.92 -25.89 -43.89
CA TYR A 631 -17.76 -25.61 -43.03
C TYR A 631 -16.50 -25.36 -43.87
N ARG A 632 -16.32 -26.11 -44.96
CA ARG A 632 -15.24 -25.85 -45.94
C ARG A 632 -15.39 -24.50 -46.63
N GLU A 633 -16.60 -24.15 -47.06
CA GLU A 633 -16.89 -22.83 -47.66
C GLU A 633 -16.51 -21.68 -46.70
N ILE A 634 -16.83 -21.80 -45.40
CA ILE A 634 -16.46 -20.80 -44.40
C ILE A 634 -14.94 -20.74 -44.19
N ARG A 635 -14.28 -21.89 -44.02
CA ARG A 635 -12.81 -21.97 -43.88
C ARG A 635 -12.10 -21.33 -45.08
N ASP A 636 -12.54 -21.66 -46.29
CA ASP A 636 -11.94 -21.14 -47.52
C ASP A 636 -12.21 -19.63 -47.67
N GLY A 637 -13.37 -19.15 -47.20
CA GLY A 637 -13.66 -17.72 -47.10
C GLY A 637 -12.74 -16.98 -46.13
N ILE A 638 -12.42 -17.58 -44.98
CA ILE A 638 -11.46 -17.03 -44.00
C ILE A 638 -10.06 -16.92 -44.62
N LEU A 639 -9.60 -17.95 -45.34
CA LEU A 639 -8.27 -18.00 -45.94
C LEU A 639 -8.10 -17.01 -47.10
N ASN A 640 -9.12 -16.89 -47.97
CA ASN A 640 -9.01 -16.10 -49.20
C ASN A 640 -9.38 -14.62 -49.02
N ASN A 641 -10.36 -14.31 -48.16
CA ASN A 641 -10.96 -12.97 -48.07
C ASN A 641 -10.82 -12.35 -46.66
N GLY A 642 -10.04 -12.97 -45.76
CA GLY A 642 -9.84 -12.51 -44.38
C GLY A 642 -11.02 -12.76 -43.44
N GLY A 643 -12.14 -13.30 -43.95
CA GLY A 643 -13.33 -13.62 -43.16
C GLY A 643 -14.59 -13.81 -44.02
N VAL A 644 -15.65 -14.31 -43.38
CA VAL A 644 -17.02 -14.29 -43.92
C VAL A 644 -17.77 -13.17 -43.23
N TYR A 645 -18.11 -12.13 -43.99
CA TYR A 645 -18.83 -10.96 -43.48
C TYR A 645 -20.30 -11.04 -43.88
N GLY A 646 -21.20 -10.87 -42.91
CA GLY A 646 -22.62 -10.67 -43.14
C GLY A 646 -22.94 -9.28 -43.69
N LEU A 647 -24.23 -9.00 -43.87
CA LEU A 647 -24.67 -7.82 -44.61
C LEU A 647 -24.41 -6.51 -43.84
N PRO A 648 -24.18 -5.38 -44.53
CA PRO A 648 -24.12 -4.06 -43.90
C PRO A 648 -25.41 -3.73 -43.12
N LYS A 649 -25.30 -2.96 -42.02
CA LYS A 649 -26.41 -2.65 -41.10
C LYS A 649 -27.68 -2.14 -41.82
N ILE A 650 -27.51 -1.26 -42.80
CA ILE A 650 -28.60 -0.68 -43.59
C ILE A 650 -29.42 -1.77 -44.30
N LYS A 651 -28.77 -2.79 -44.88
CA LYS A 651 -29.43 -3.91 -45.56
C LYS A 651 -29.98 -4.98 -44.60
N ARG A 652 -29.55 -4.97 -43.33
CA ARG A 652 -30.03 -5.89 -42.28
C ARG A 652 -31.28 -5.38 -41.57
N GLU A 653 -31.42 -4.07 -41.44
CA GLU A 653 -32.53 -3.41 -40.72
C GLU A 653 -33.69 -3.00 -41.64
N MET A 654 -33.48 -3.05 -42.96
CA MET A 654 -34.59 -3.06 -43.92
C MET A 654 -35.40 -4.34 -43.74
N LYS A 655 -36.57 -4.21 -43.12
CA LYS A 655 -37.63 -5.20 -43.25
C LYS A 655 -38.18 -5.07 -44.66
N ASP A 656 -37.92 -6.05 -45.50
CA ASP A 656 -38.80 -6.33 -46.64
C ASP A 656 -40.18 -6.77 -46.11
#